data_AF-A0A2D5YPM5-F1
#
_entry.id   AF-A0A2D5YPM5-F1
#
_cell.length_a   1.000
_cell.length_b   1.000
_cell.length_c   1.000
_cell.angle_alpha   90.00
_cell.angle_beta   90.00
_cell.angle_gamma   90.00
#
_symmetry.space_group_name_H-M   'P 1'
#
loop_
_entity.id
_entity.type
_entity.pdbx_description
1 polymer ?
#
loop_
_entity_poly.entity_id
_entity_poly.type
_entity_poly.pdbx_seq_one_letter_code
_entity_poly.pdbx_strand_id
1 'polypeptide(L)'
;MKKNLRNFGAYLSLAGLIASCSTTSLNRIVADNEGFEPRTAYEAWGELNYAATSYAARALLVGGEAMDGYTSGVTWGAEKEASSQLIGRVMGPSARGFVEKVEALSEENRKAFLVDFLSNYVKDANGYRTYKNDAGVKVDLAIDVKDVDGNPKVIDLSELRGVNFESLSISELSEKFKILMDQTEERPFSFLNPKVKAKIFKGNLPGLDKNLFTSVSSWGSGNNPDYTTWQPNFGKAQKYLINAHGHGGGQGGWEINFTPLDTYGEFEEMVNWFRTELKQVISDPVTLEKKIKLFQAPGHQRMVFKEHPELPKSKLSELYRMIQSYIVLKGIAGKTGIEFANYKSIHSDSTIESLRAGRGAIRLEGPRWASGTHGIEFRAGTKDINTARFYQTVLAARVASNDFEGLADISDYNLYSGYQTTSSSAVADRVNIEEAKVSEAQNVLRSVGIGESYTVQFWNWAGDDVTFISKGKKELIKSVTRDYINAVAALSSEENIEKRKELVRSLNQEWVLQTRLTNSIEEYIRPRKNFNPDMESLEFRAEGRPLIANPVDVNNIDLGIEFSGKFPLMVRGDFSRERLGDNKRAWLQTRGDLTEEERKQIIKNVATSLKENLGSEADVTEIDADGHGHGLDVAFSIRDSQDRKWIIEWDGIGRTYDDNGEILENSARGGSIELVTPKFVPKTEEIQAVYKAFEDNDILPNLQGGGGHINVDLAAFEGKPKELARFLSIFHEHRSVISLMFQHVNRVRTSEPIEVSDNLSEKLKNFEGSEEDLKKLLYEERYFNTRFGRKTRYLQIDMSAYFQDVIPEEFITEDFDIASPTVPWRRQFRVDPNIRKMEFRMFNAPRDTMESGLQIKLVRAMLSKALNETGELSGEVQNVSHLKYLEEPEKAMTDLQRMCDDLGLDVNEFRPQVAEGLAETDKASKSIFFQTFEEKMVIHPFQRGWGDAVSPRSSENALSSEGREWTPGPADELNTMTNEHRVQAAREAMRQRQSITPAREIPGEFVRTENCADLLGDIL
;
A
#
# COMPACT_ATOMS: atom_id res chain seq x y z
N MET A 1 -10.58 42.91 -41.21
CA MET A 1 -10.46 41.44 -41.33
C MET A 1 -9.63 40.74 -40.25
N LYS A 2 -9.10 41.43 -39.21
CA LYS A 2 -8.33 40.82 -38.10
C LYS A 2 -9.09 40.67 -36.76
N LYS A 3 -10.39 41.00 -36.70
CA LYS A 3 -11.21 40.97 -35.46
C LYS A 3 -12.09 39.72 -35.29
N ASN A 4 -12.34 38.96 -36.36
CA ASN A 4 -13.20 37.74 -36.30
C ASN A 4 -12.44 36.42 -36.07
N LEU A 5 -11.10 36.38 -36.21
CA LEU A 5 -10.31 35.16 -35.96
C LEU A 5 -10.01 34.92 -34.47
N ARG A 6 -9.94 35.96 -33.64
CA ARG A 6 -9.74 35.81 -32.18
C ARG A 6 -10.97 35.23 -31.47
N ASN A 7 -12.16 35.51 -31.98
CA ASN A 7 -13.40 34.95 -31.42
C ASN A 7 -13.60 33.50 -31.85
N PHE A 8 -13.15 33.08 -33.04
CA PHE A 8 -13.29 31.68 -33.48
C PHE A 8 -12.40 30.72 -32.67
N GLY A 9 -11.15 31.12 -32.34
CA GLY A 9 -10.28 30.35 -31.45
C GLY A 9 -10.78 30.30 -30.00
N ALA A 10 -11.41 31.38 -29.52
CA ALA A 10 -12.06 31.40 -28.21
C ALA A 10 -13.36 30.59 -28.18
N TYR A 11 -14.14 30.55 -29.27
CA TYR A 11 -15.34 29.70 -29.38
C TYR A 11 -14.99 28.22 -29.56
N LEU A 12 -13.86 27.88 -30.21
CA LEU A 12 -13.35 26.50 -30.28
C LEU A 12 -12.73 26.02 -28.97
N SER A 13 -12.04 26.90 -28.22
CA SER A 13 -11.57 26.56 -26.87
C SER A 13 -12.70 26.50 -25.86
N LEU A 14 -13.74 27.34 -25.98
CA LEU A 14 -14.96 27.25 -25.16
C LEU A 14 -15.83 26.05 -25.55
N ALA A 15 -15.91 25.67 -26.83
CA ALA A 15 -16.57 24.44 -27.26
C ALA A 15 -15.79 23.19 -26.86
N GLY A 16 -14.45 23.24 -26.84
CA GLY A 16 -13.59 22.19 -26.28
C GLY A 16 -13.68 22.07 -24.76
N LEU A 17 -13.82 23.20 -24.03
CA LEU A 17 -14.05 23.25 -22.58
C LEU A 17 -15.49 22.87 -22.20
N ILE A 18 -16.48 23.16 -23.04
CA ILE A 18 -17.86 22.73 -22.83
C ILE A 18 -18.00 21.25 -23.20
N ALA A 19 -17.39 20.76 -24.28
CA ALA A 19 -17.39 19.33 -24.62
C ALA A 19 -16.59 18.46 -23.61
N SER A 20 -15.56 19.01 -22.96
CA SER A 20 -14.84 18.34 -21.86
C SER A 20 -15.48 18.53 -20.47
N CYS A 21 -16.44 19.46 -20.32
CA CYS A 21 -17.21 19.66 -19.08
C CYS A 21 -18.71 19.31 -19.18
N SER A 22 -19.20 18.85 -20.34
CA SER A 22 -20.65 18.58 -20.56
C SER A 22 -20.97 17.13 -20.92
N THR A 23 -20.04 16.20 -20.81
CA THR A 23 -20.32 14.75 -20.85
C THR A 23 -19.90 14.10 -19.53
N THR A 24 -20.49 14.56 -18.45
CA THR A 24 -20.68 13.72 -17.25
C THR A 24 -22.17 13.44 -17.13
N SER A 25 -22.69 12.69 -18.11
CA SER A 25 -23.62 11.66 -17.69
C SER A 25 -22.85 10.80 -16.68
N LEU A 26 -23.45 10.50 -15.54
CA LEU A 26 -22.97 9.42 -14.67
C LEU A 26 -23.01 8.05 -15.40
N ASN A 27 -23.52 8.00 -16.65
CA ASN A 27 -23.21 6.97 -17.64
C ASN A 27 -21.73 7.01 -18.05
N ARG A 28 -20.89 6.39 -17.22
CA ARG A 28 -19.75 5.60 -17.70
C ARG A 28 -19.93 4.18 -17.18
N ILE A 29 -20.19 3.30 -18.15
CA ILE A 29 -19.98 1.85 -18.14
C ILE A 29 -20.78 1.12 -17.05
N VAL A 30 -22.06 0.84 -17.36
CA VAL A 30 -22.63 -0.50 -17.10
C VAL A 30 -21.52 -1.48 -17.45
N ALA A 31 -21.17 -2.39 -16.53
CA ALA A 31 -20.16 -3.42 -16.78
C ALA A 31 -20.24 -3.87 -18.24
N ASP A 32 -19.12 -3.86 -18.97
CA ASP A 32 -19.11 -4.40 -20.34
C ASP A 32 -19.91 -5.70 -20.30
N ASN A 33 -20.97 -5.80 -21.11
CA ASN A 33 -21.94 -6.91 -21.06
C ASN A 33 -21.28 -8.28 -21.29
N GLU A 34 -19.98 -8.32 -21.60
CA GLU A 34 -19.17 -9.51 -21.80
C GLU A 34 -18.54 -10.04 -20.49
N GLY A 35 -18.55 -9.27 -19.40
CA GLY A 35 -17.93 -9.65 -18.12
C GLY A 35 -16.43 -9.97 -18.24
N PHE A 36 -15.79 -10.32 -17.13
CA PHE A 36 -14.44 -10.88 -17.13
C PHE A 36 -14.46 -12.26 -16.50
N GLU A 37 -14.07 -13.25 -17.29
CA GLU A 37 -13.81 -14.61 -16.83
C GLU A 37 -12.30 -14.77 -16.62
N PRO A 38 -11.81 -14.70 -15.36
CA PRO A 38 -10.40 -14.89 -15.08
C PRO A 38 -9.99 -16.35 -15.23
N ARG A 39 -8.81 -16.61 -15.79
CA ARG A 39 -8.28 -17.99 -15.87
C ARG A 39 -7.59 -18.41 -14.58
N THR A 40 -7.00 -17.46 -13.86
CA THR A 40 -6.29 -17.68 -12.59
C THR A 40 -6.71 -16.66 -11.55
N ALA A 41 -6.51 -16.99 -10.27
CA ALA A 41 -6.77 -16.01 -9.21
C ALA A 41 -5.82 -14.80 -9.30
N TYR A 42 -4.60 -14.98 -9.83
CA TYR A 42 -3.63 -13.90 -10.00
C TYR A 42 -4.08 -12.84 -11.01
N GLU A 43 -4.64 -13.26 -12.15
CA GLU A 43 -5.22 -12.36 -13.16
C GLU A 43 -6.39 -11.55 -12.58
N ALA A 44 -7.34 -12.23 -11.92
CA ALA A 44 -8.48 -11.59 -11.27
C ALA A 44 -8.03 -10.57 -10.22
N TRP A 45 -7.01 -10.92 -9.43
CA TRP A 45 -6.46 -10.04 -8.40
C TRP A 45 -5.81 -8.78 -8.99
N GLY A 46 -5.07 -8.89 -10.09
CA GLY A 46 -4.53 -7.75 -10.83
C GLY A 46 -5.61 -6.79 -11.32
N GLU A 47 -6.66 -7.32 -11.96
CA GLU A 47 -7.81 -6.53 -12.43
C GLU A 47 -8.54 -5.82 -11.27
N LEU A 48 -8.72 -6.50 -10.14
CA LEU A 48 -9.35 -5.93 -8.96
C LEU A 48 -8.50 -4.82 -8.31
N ASN A 49 -7.17 -4.96 -8.27
CA ASN A 49 -6.28 -3.91 -7.79
C ASN A 49 -6.27 -2.69 -8.73
N TYR A 50 -6.35 -2.92 -10.04
CA TYR A 50 -6.53 -1.84 -11.00
C TYR A 50 -7.85 -1.11 -10.74
N ALA A 51 -8.96 -1.85 -10.67
CA ALA A 51 -10.28 -1.30 -10.38
C ALA A 51 -10.33 -0.52 -9.05
N ALA A 52 -9.56 -0.95 -8.04
CA ALA A 52 -9.50 -0.26 -6.74
C ALA A 52 -8.91 1.16 -6.79
N THR A 53 -8.12 1.46 -7.84
CA THR A 53 -7.43 2.74 -8.00
C THR A 53 -7.97 3.55 -9.18
N SER A 54 -8.35 2.89 -10.28
CA SER A 54 -8.93 3.53 -11.47
C SER A 54 -10.45 3.71 -11.39
N TYR A 55 -11.11 2.99 -10.48
CA TYR A 55 -12.56 2.80 -10.47
C TYR A 55 -13.11 2.19 -11.77
N ALA A 56 -12.29 1.41 -12.48
CA ALA A 56 -12.73 0.66 -13.65
C ALA A 56 -13.89 -0.28 -13.28
N ALA A 57 -15.00 -0.16 -14.00
CA ALA A 57 -16.22 -0.93 -13.78
C ALA A 57 -16.20 -2.22 -14.60
N ARG A 58 -15.39 -3.19 -14.15
CA ARG A 58 -15.31 -4.53 -14.77
C ARG A 58 -15.98 -5.57 -13.86
N ALA A 59 -17.01 -6.24 -14.37
CA ALA A 59 -17.71 -7.30 -13.65
C ALA A 59 -16.88 -8.60 -13.69
N LEU A 60 -16.74 -9.26 -12.54
CA LEU A 60 -16.15 -10.61 -12.47
C LEU A 60 -17.24 -11.66 -12.62
N LEU A 61 -17.02 -12.63 -13.51
CA LEU A 61 -17.87 -13.81 -13.67
C LEU A 61 -17.35 -14.95 -12.77
N VAL A 62 -18.22 -15.90 -12.42
CA VAL A 62 -17.84 -17.13 -11.72
C VAL A 62 -18.18 -18.31 -12.64
N GLY A 63 -17.16 -19.04 -13.09
CA GLY A 63 -17.34 -20.12 -14.08
C GLY A 63 -17.99 -19.64 -15.38
N GLY A 64 -17.64 -18.44 -15.84
CA GLY A 64 -18.20 -17.81 -17.05
C GLY A 64 -19.63 -17.30 -16.90
N GLU A 65 -20.25 -17.38 -15.70
CA GLU A 65 -21.64 -17.02 -15.50
C GLU A 65 -21.82 -15.87 -14.48
N ALA A 66 -22.82 -15.03 -14.75
CA ALA A 66 -23.31 -14.03 -13.79
C ALA A 66 -24.28 -14.65 -12.78
N MET A 67 -24.52 -13.93 -11.69
CA MET A 67 -25.56 -14.22 -10.71
C MET A 67 -26.92 -13.73 -11.23
N ASP A 68 -27.99 -14.45 -10.91
CA ASP A 68 -29.35 -14.07 -11.33
C ASP A 68 -29.70 -12.64 -10.91
N GLY A 69 -30.07 -11.79 -11.89
CA GLY A 69 -30.44 -10.40 -11.66
C GLY A 69 -29.27 -9.41 -11.61
N TYR A 70 -28.04 -9.87 -11.85
CA TYR A 70 -26.82 -9.07 -11.84
C TYR A 70 -26.01 -9.29 -13.13
N THR A 71 -25.10 -8.36 -13.44
CA THR A 71 -24.17 -8.52 -14.57
C THR A 71 -22.87 -9.24 -14.17
N SER A 72 -22.70 -9.53 -12.89
CA SER A 72 -21.50 -10.15 -12.32
C SER A 72 -21.81 -11.44 -11.55
N GLY A 73 -20.83 -12.32 -11.45
CA GLY A 73 -20.83 -13.49 -10.56
C GLY A 73 -20.44 -13.14 -9.12
N VAL A 74 -19.86 -11.96 -8.88
CA VAL A 74 -19.51 -11.42 -7.54
C VAL A 74 -20.07 -10.00 -7.40
N THR A 75 -20.76 -9.72 -6.30
CA THR A 75 -21.33 -8.41 -5.99
C THR A 75 -20.84 -7.89 -4.64
N TRP A 76 -20.86 -6.57 -4.49
CA TRP A 76 -20.43 -5.87 -3.28
C TRP A 76 -21.54 -5.00 -2.69
N GLY A 77 -21.77 -5.13 -1.39
CA GLY A 77 -22.78 -4.36 -0.65
C GLY A 77 -22.21 -3.68 0.58
N ALA A 78 -22.94 -2.72 1.14
CA ALA A 78 -22.51 -2.01 2.34
C ALA A 78 -23.68 -1.52 3.20
N GLU A 79 -23.39 -1.33 4.49
CA GLU A 79 -24.25 -0.63 5.44
C GLU A 79 -23.42 0.32 6.31
N LYS A 80 -24.00 1.48 6.62
CA LYS A 80 -23.39 2.46 7.52
C LYS A 80 -24.34 2.91 8.61
N GLU A 81 -23.95 2.64 9.84
CA GLU A 81 -24.52 3.23 11.05
C GLU A 81 -23.72 4.46 11.49
N ALA A 82 -24.40 5.55 11.87
CA ALA A 82 -23.81 6.72 12.52
C ALA A 82 -24.88 7.63 13.17
N SER A 83 -24.44 8.63 13.94
CA SER A 83 -25.30 9.58 14.65
C SER A 83 -24.90 11.03 14.36
N SER A 84 -24.99 11.46 13.10
CA SER A 84 -24.51 12.78 12.68
C SER A 84 -25.48 13.51 11.75
N GLN A 85 -25.56 14.84 11.88
CA GLN A 85 -26.27 15.72 10.94
C GLN A 85 -25.73 15.66 9.50
N LEU A 86 -24.55 15.07 9.31
CA LEU A 86 -23.91 14.93 8.01
C LEU A 86 -24.76 14.12 7.03
N ILE A 87 -25.67 13.25 7.49
CA ILE A 87 -26.62 12.53 6.62
C ILE A 87 -27.37 13.48 5.69
N GLY A 88 -27.65 14.72 6.13
CA GLY A 88 -28.29 15.75 5.30
C GLY A 88 -27.57 16.07 4.00
N ARG A 89 -26.27 15.73 3.87
CA ARG A 89 -25.50 15.92 2.63
C ARG A 89 -25.83 14.87 1.56
N VAL A 90 -26.21 13.66 1.98
CA VAL A 90 -26.46 12.52 1.08
C VAL A 90 -27.93 12.12 1.01
N MET A 91 -28.73 12.40 2.03
CA MET A 91 -30.16 12.11 2.07
C MET A 91 -30.93 13.27 2.71
N GLY A 92 -32.24 13.33 2.48
CA GLY A 92 -33.12 14.31 3.12
C GLY A 92 -34.57 13.83 3.17
N PRO A 93 -35.46 14.57 3.85
CA PRO A 93 -36.89 14.26 3.86
C PRO A 93 -37.49 14.36 2.46
N SER A 94 -38.62 13.69 2.24
CA SER A 94 -39.50 13.97 1.10
C SER A 94 -40.02 15.42 1.12
N ALA A 95 -40.38 15.96 -0.04
CA ALA A 95 -40.93 17.31 -0.16
C ALA A 95 -42.22 17.42 0.65
N ARG A 96 -43.10 16.41 0.50
CA ARG A 96 -44.33 16.29 1.30
C ARG A 96 -44.04 16.23 2.80
N GLY A 97 -43.10 15.39 3.23
CA GLY A 97 -42.73 15.28 4.65
C GLY A 97 -42.14 16.58 5.21
N PHE A 98 -41.43 17.36 4.40
CA PHE A 98 -40.92 18.66 4.80
C PHE A 98 -42.07 19.67 5.01
N VAL A 99 -43.00 19.74 4.05
CA VAL A 99 -44.20 20.58 4.19
C VAL A 99 -44.99 20.22 5.44
N GLU A 100 -45.31 18.94 5.65
CA GLU A 100 -46.06 18.47 6.81
C GLU A 100 -45.40 18.87 8.15
N LYS A 101 -44.07 18.79 8.24
CA LYS A 101 -43.34 19.15 9.46
C LYS A 101 -43.31 20.66 9.71
N VAL A 102 -43.23 21.48 8.66
CA VAL A 102 -43.31 22.93 8.78
C VAL A 102 -44.72 23.36 9.15
N GLU A 103 -45.75 22.72 8.61
CA GLU A 103 -47.15 22.98 8.93
C GLU A 103 -47.51 22.60 10.38
N ALA A 104 -46.80 21.63 10.97
CA ALA A 104 -46.98 21.21 12.35
C ALA A 104 -46.33 22.15 13.41
N LEU A 105 -45.58 23.17 12.98
CA LEU A 105 -45.03 24.19 13.89
C LEU A 105 -46.15 25.09 14.43
N SER A 106 -45.96 25.68 15.63
CA SER A 106 -46.86 26.71 16.13
C SER A 106 -46.91 27.90 15.15
N GLU A 107 -48.01 28.66 15.11
CA GLU A 107 -48.16 29.73 14.11
C GLU A 107 -47.02 30.75 14.12
N GLU A 108 -46.54 31.13 15.30
CA GLU A 108 -45.40 32.02 15.50
C GLU A 108 -44.11 31.43 14.91
N ASN A 109 -43.77 30.20 15.29
CA ASN A 109 -42.57 29.50 14.82
C ASN A 109 -42.64 29.19 13.31
N ARG A 110 -43.81 28.80 12.81
CA ARG A 110 -44.07 28.57 11.38
C ARG A 110 -43.85 29.84 10.58
N LYS A 111 -44.38 30.98 11.03
CA LYS A 111 -44.17 32.27 10.36
C LYS A 111 -42.70 32.66 10.35
N ALA A 112 -42.03 32.56 11.50
CA ALA A 112 -40.60 32.87 11.63
C ALA A 112 -39.73 32.01 10.70
N PHE A 113 -39.99 30.71 10.63
CA PHE A 113 -39.28 29.78 9.75
C PHE A 113 -39.52 30.10 8.27
N LEU A 114 -40.78 30.26 7.84
CA LEU A 114 -41.12 30.47 6.44
C LEU A 114 -40.54 31.79 5.90
N VAL A 115 -40.62 32.87 6.70
CA VAL A 115 -40.04 34.17 6.34
C VAL A 115 -38.52 34.05 6.18
N ASP A 116 -37.83 33.45 7.15
CA ASP A 116 -36.37 33.29 7.07
C ASP A 116 -35.95 32.40 5.90
N PHE A 117 -36.61 31.25 5.73
CA PHE A 117 -36.25 30.27 4.71
C PHE A 117 -36.43 30.83 3.30
N LEU A 118 -37.61 31.37 2.98
CA LEU A 118 -37.91 31.90 1.64
C LEU A 118 -37.02 33.13 1.32
N SER A 119 -36.86 34.04 2.29
CA SER A 119 -36.02 35.24 2.11
C SER A 119 -34.56 34.90 1.87
N ASN A 120 -34.02 33.87 2.52
CA ASN A 120 -32.64 33.45 2.31
C ASN A 120 -32.46 32.53 1.10
N TYR A 121 -33.50 31.80 0.68
CA TYR A 121 -33.42 30.93 -0.50
C TYR A 121 -33.29 31.72 -1.80
N VAL A 122 -34.04 32.82 -1.95
CA VAL A 122 -34.01 33.65 -3.18
C VAL A 122 -32.70 34.43 -3.39
N LYS A 123 -31.88 34.61 -2.33
CA LYS A 123 -30.61 35.36 -2.40
C LYS A 123 -29.62 34.70 -3.35
N ASP A 124 -29.09 35.50 -4.28
CA ASP A 124 -28.08 35.08 -5.27
C ASP A 124 -26.65 34.95 -4.68
N ALA A 125 -26.42 35.47 -3.47
CA ALA A 125 -25.16 35.32 -2.75
C ALA A 125 -25.42 35.15 -1.24
N ASN A 126 -24.64 34.26 -0.60
CA ASN A 126 -24.76 33.92 0.82
C ASN A 126 -26.18 33.45 1.23
N GLY A 127 -26.93 32.88 0.28
CA GLY A 127 -28.29 32.37 0.47
C GLY A 127 -28.31 30.89 0.87
N TYR A 128 -29.51 30.31 0.95
CA TYR A 128 -29.66 28.91 1.36
C TYR A 128 -29.34 27.90 0.26
N ARG A 129 -29.40 28.32 -1.01
CA ARG A 129 -29.01 27.52 -2.19
C ARG A 129 -27.60 27.80 -2.70
N THR A 130 -26.97 28.90 -2.29
CA THR A 130 -25.65 29.32 -2.80
C THR A 130 -24.53 29.13 -1.78
N TYR A 131 -23.36 28.68 -2.22
CA TYR A 131 -22.14 28.60 -1.40
C TYR A 131 -20.87 28.55 -2.27
N LYS A 132 -19.69 28.62 -1.65
CA LYS A 132 -18.41 28.32 -2.32
C LYS A 132 -17.95 26.92 -1.92
N ASN A 133 -17.60 26.09 -2.90
CA ASN A 133 -17.02 24.78 -2.65
C ASN A 133 -15.54 24.90 -2.18
N ASP A 134 -14.88 23.77 -1.92
CA ASP A 134 -13.51 23.76 -1.40
C ASP A 134 -12.47 24.32 -2.40
N ALA A 135 -12.79 24.31 -3.70
CA ALA A 135 -12.00 24.94 -4.75
C ALA A 135 -12.30 26.45 -4.91
N GLY A 136 -13.17 27.01 -4.06
CA GLY A 136 -13.56 28.42 -4.10
C GLY A 136 -14.58 28.77 -5.18
N VAL A 137 -15.09 27.78 -5.92
CA VAL A 137 -16.07 27.95 -7.01
C VAL A 137 -17.46 28.20 -6.42
N LYS A 138 -18.18 29.22 -6.94
CA LYS A 138 -19.58 29.48 -6.58
C LYS A 138 -20.45 28.32 -7.09
N VAL A 139 -21.23 27.75 -6.19
CA VAL A 139 -22.27 26.76 -6.49
C VAL A 139 -23.63 27.42 -6.23
N ASP A 140 -24.55 27.32 -7.17
CA ASP A 140 -25.97 27.65 -7.03
C ASP A 140 -26.82 26.39 -7.27
N LEU A 141 -27.29 25.81 -6.18
CA LEU A 141 -28.01 24.54 -6.21
C LEU A 141 -29.37 24.61 -6.92
N ALA A 142 -29.90 25.80 -7.25
CA ALA A 142 -31.11 25.89 -8.08
C ALA A 142 -30.85 25.57 -9.56
N ILE A 143 -29.58 25.58 -10.01
CA ILE A 143 -29.22 25.35 -11.42
C ILE A 143 -28.13 24.27 -11.60
N ASP A 144 -27.30 24.04 -10.58
CA ASP A 144 -26.14 23.14 -10.66
C ASP A 144 -26.49 21.67 -10.31
N VAL A 145 -27.71 21.39 -9.82
CA VAL A 145 -28.13 20.04 -9.46
C VAL A 145 -28.42 19.22 -10.70
N LYS A 146 -27.89 17.99 -10.73
CA LYS A 146 -28.12 17.00 -11.78
C LYS A 146 -28.56 15.68 -11.16
N ASP A 147 -29.46 14.97 -11.84
CA ASP A 147 -29.83 13.61 -11.45
C ASP A 147 -28.74 12.58 -11.79
N VAL A 148 -29.05 11.30 -11.51
CA VAL A 148 -28.15 10.18 -11.79
C VAL A 148 -27.84 9.96 -13.28
N ASP A 149 -28.62 10.52 -14.20
CA ASP A 149 -28.34 10.42 -15.65
C ASP A 149 -27.58 11.66 -16.16
N GLY A 150 -27.40 12.66 -15.30
CA GLY A 150 -26.77 13.93 -15.64
C GLY A 150 -27.74 15.00 -16.14
N ASN A 151 -29.06 14.76 -16.07
CA ASN A 151 -30.05 15.74 -16.48
C ASN A 151 -30.12 16.88 -15.44
N PRO A 152 -30.10 18.15 -15.87
CA PRO A 152 -30.28 19.27 -14.96
C PRO A 152 -31.64 19.26 -14.26
N LYS A 153 -31.64 19.50 -12.95
CA LYS A 153 -32.83 19.69 -12.12
C LYS A 153 -32.86 21.14 -11.66
N VAL A 154 -33.70 21.96 -12.28
CA VAL A 154 -33.70 23.42 -12.13
C VAL A 154 -34.90 23.88 -11.31
N ILE A 155 -34.68 24.78 -10.37
CA ILE A 155 -35.74 25.47 -9.62
C ILE A 155 -36.03 26.82 -10.27
N ASP A 156 -37.26 27.02 -10.73
CA ASP A 156 -37.73 28.32 -11.18
C ASP A 156 -38.07 29.21 -9.97
N LEU A 157 -37.43 30.38 -9.93
CA LEU A 157 -37.58 31.38 -8.88
C LEU A 157 -38.46 32.56 -9.31
N SER A 158 -39.02 32.54 -10.52
CA SER A 158 -39.87 33.61 -11.06
C SER A 158 -40.97 34.02 -10.07
N GLU A 159 -41.62 33.05 -9.43
CA GLU A 159 -42.70 33.26 -8.47
C GLU A 159 -42.28 33.68 -7.06
N LEU A 160 -40.98 33.63 -6.77
CA LEU A 160 -40.39 33.97 -5.46
C LEU A 160 -39.57 35.27 -5.51
N ARG A 161 -39.13 35.70 -6.69
CA ARG A 161 -38.34 36.92 -6.86
C ARG A 161 -39.19 38.17 -6.68
N GLY A 162 -38.64 39.17 -5.97
CA GLY A 162 -39.30 40.47 -5.76
C GLY A 162 -40.45 40.43 -4.73
N VAL A 163 -40.68 39.29 -4.08
CA VAL A 163 -41.71 39.13 -3.05
C VAL A 163 -41.19 39.64 -1.70
N ASN A 164 -41.99 40.47 -1.00
CA ASN A 164 -41.71 40.89 0.37
C ASN A 164 -42.33 39.90 1.38
N PHE A 165 -41.60 38.84 1.72
CA PHE A 165 -42.09 37.76 2.58
C PHE A 165 -42.50 38.20 3.99
N GLU A 166 -41.93 39.28 4.54
CA GLU A 166 -42.27 39.78 5.89
C GLU A 166 -43.72 40.30 5.98
N SER A 167 -44.25 40.80 4.85
CA SER A 167 -45.60 41.37 4.75
C SER A 167 -46.70 40.34 4.47
N LEU A 168 -46.35 39.10 4.15
CA LEU A 168 -47.32 38.06 3.77
C LEU A 168 -47.99 37.41 5.00
N SER A 169 -49.22 36.96 4.80
CA SER A 169 -49.91 36.07 5.74
C SER A 169 -49.26 34.69 5.79
N ILE A 170 -49.51 33.93 6.85
CA ILE A 170 -48.95 32.58 7.00
C ILE A 170 -49.45 31.63 5.90
N SER A 171 -50.69 31.82 5.44
CA SER A 171 -51.26 31.02 4.33
C SER A 171 -50.49 31.26 3.03
N GLU A 172 -50.24 32.53 2.68
CA GLU A 172 -49.48 32.90 1.47
C GLU A 172 -48.03 32.42 1.55
N LEU A 173 -47.39 32.53 2.73
CA LEU A 173 -46.04 31.98 2.96
C LEU A 173 -46.00 30.45 2.78
N SER A 174 -47.02 29.75 3.27
CA SER A 174 -47.10 28.29 3.17
C SER A 174 -47.31 27.86 1.71
N GLU A 175 -48.12 28.59 0.94
CA GLU A 175 -48.32 28.36 -0.48
C GLU A 175 -47.02 28.54 -1.27
N LYS A 176 -46.28 29.63 -1.01
CA LYS A 176 -44.97 29.87 -1.65
C LYS A 176 -43.92 28.81 -1.30
N PHE A 177 -43.94 28.31 -0.07
CA PHE A 177 -43.08 27.20 0.33
C PHE A 177 -43.47 25.89 -0.37
N LYS A 178 -44.76 25.59 -0.51
CA LYS A 178 -45.24 24.42 -1.27
C LYS A 178 -44.82 24.46 -2.73
N ILE A 179 -45.00 25.61 -3.41
CA ILE A 179 -44.55 25.81 -4.80
C ILE A 179 -43.06 25.54 -4.96
N LEU A 180 -42.25 25.96 -3.98
CA LEU A 180 -40.82 25.64 -3.98
C LEU A 180 -40.58 24.14 -3.80
N MET A 181 -41.24 23.49 -2.84
CA MET A 181 -41.06 22.07 -2.54
C MET A 181 -41.53 21.16 -3.69
N ASP A 182 -42.60 21.51 -4.39
CA ASP A 182 -43.14 20.75 -5.53
C ASP A 182 -42.12 20.65 -6.69
N GLN A 183 -41.27 21.67 -6.86
CA GLN A 183 -40.21 21.69 -7.88
C GLN A 183 -39.01 20.80 -7.52
N THR A 184 -38.93 20.29 -6.28
CA THR A 184 -37.75 19.53 -5.82
C THR A 184 -37.82 18.03 -6.15
N GLU A 185 -38.90 17.56 -6.79
CA GLU A 185 -39.14 16.15 -7.12
C GLU A 185 -38.88 15.22 -5.90
N GLU A 186 -39.49 15.58 -4.76
CA GLU A 186 -39.36 14.88 -3.47
C GLU A 186 -37.93 14.88 -2.86
N ARG A 187 -36.99 15.68 -3.37
CA ARG A 187 -35.59 15.75 -2.89
C ARG A 187 -35.17 17.17 -2.51
N PRO A 188 -35.88 17.85 -1.59
CA PRO A 188 -35.62 19.24 -1.24
C PRO A 188 -34.19 19.50 -0.74
N PHE A 189 -33.56 18.52 -0.10
CA PHE A 189 -32.19 18.67 0.38
C PHE A 189 -31.17 18.73 -0.76
N SER A 190 -31.43 18.23 -1.97
CA SER A 190 -30.52 18.46 -3.11
C SER A 190 -30.30 19.95 -3.39
N PHE A 191 -31.28 20.79 -3.07
CA PHE A 191 -31.30 22.21 -3.40
C PHE A 191 -30.81 23.12 -2.25
N LEU A 192 -30.31 22.54 -1.17
CA LEU A 192 -29.86 23.27 0.03
C LEU A 192 -28.36 23.09 0.28
N ASN A 193 -27.69 24.18 0.60
CA ASN A 193 -26.26 24.12 0.89
C ASN A 193 -26.01 23.32 2.20
N PRO A 194 -24.80 22.71 2.36
CA PRO A 194 -24.51 21.84 3.50
C PRO A 194 -24.67 22.49 4.88
N LYS A 195 -24.44 23.80 5.01
CA LYS A 195 -24.56 24.51 6.29
C LYS A 195 -26.02 24.65 6.71
N VAL A 196 -26.90 24.92 5.75
CA VAL A 196 -28.35 25.07 6.00
C VAL A 196 -28.96 23.73 6.39
N LYS A 197 -28.65 22.65 5.67
CA LYS A 197 -29.03 21.27 6.03
C LYS A 197 -28.70 20.96 7.49
N ALA A 198 -27.47 21.28 7.90
CA ALA A 198 -27.02 21.07 9.28
C ALA A 198 -27.77 21.95 10.29
N LYS A 199 -28.14 23.20 9.94
CA LYS A 199 -28.93 24.07 10.81
C LYS A 199 -30.38 23.57 10.96
N ILE A 200 -31.03 23.14 9.88
CA ILE A 200 -32.36 22.53 9.93
C ILE A 200 -32.33 21.29 10.83
N PHE A 201 -31.35 20.40 10.60
CA PHE A 201 -31.17 19.19 11.40
C PHE A 201 -30.92 19.48 12.88
N LYS A 202 -30.20 20.57 13.22
CA LYS A 202 -29.94 20.94 14.62
C LYS A 202 -31.08 21.72 15.27
N GLY A 203 -32.02 22.24 14.49
CA GLY A 203 -33.02 23.19 14.99
C GLY A 203 -32.44 24.59 15.23
N ASN A 204 -31.46 25.01 14.43
CA ASN A 204 -30.75 26.29 14.60
C ASN A 204 -31.16 27.32 13.54
N LEU A 205 -32.36 27.22 12.98
CA LEU A 205 -32.96 28.26 12.12
C LEU A 205 -34.07 28.98 12.90
N PRO A 206 -34.37 30.24 12.56
CA PRO A 206 -35.53 30.95 13.12
C PRO A 206 -36.80 30.10 13.05
N GLY A 207 -37.55 30.07 14.14
CA GLY A 207 -38.78 29.26 14.27
C GLY A 207 -38.54 27.76 14.53
N LEU A 208 -37.30 27.30 14.69
CA LEU A 208 -36.98 25.94 15.11
C LEU A 208 -36.39 25.94 16.52
N ASP A 209 -36.97 25.14 17.41
CA ASP A 209 -36.46 24.95 18.79
C ASP A 209 -35.73 23.60 18.97
N LYS A 210 -35.82 22.74 17.95
CA LYS A 210 -35.23 21.40 17.88
C LYS A 210 -35.15 20.94 16.43
N ASN A 211 -34.57 19.76 16.20
CA ASN A 211 -34.57 19.12 14.88
C ASN A 211 -36.01 19.06 14.31
N LEU A 212 -36.22 19.66 13.14
CA LEU A 212 -37.54 19.74 12.50
C LEU A 212 -38.15 18.36 12.20
N PHE A 213 -37.32 17.36 11.92
CA PHE A 213 -37.76 16.03 11.51
C PHE A 213 -37.90 15.03 12.65
N THR A 214 -37.76 15.50 13.90
CA THR A 214 -37.94 14.67 15.09
C THR A 214 -39.33 13.99 15.09
N SER A 215 -39.36 12.70 15.39
CA SER A 215 -40.59 11.96 15.67
C SER A 215 -40.69 11.62 17.15
N VAL A 216 -41.92 11.53 17.68
CA VAL A 216 -42.16 11.07 19.06
C VAL A 216 -42.28 9.55 19.00
N SER A 217 -41.26 8.82 19.47
CA SER A 217 -41.33 7.36 19.56
C SER A 217 -42.09 6.93 20.81
N SER A 218 -42.92 5.88 20.71
CA SER A 218 -43.65 5.29 21.84
C SER A 218 -42.77 4.43 22.77
N TRP A 219 -41.51 4.18 22.40
CA TRP A 219 -40.59 3.23 23.05
C TRP A 219 -39.28 3.86 23.56
N GLY A 220 -39.29 5.17 23.83
CA GLY A 220 -38.15 5.84 24.46
C GLY A 220 -38.19 7.36 24.32
N SER A 221 -37.59 8.07 25.28
CA SER A 221 -37.49 9.53 25.34
C SER A 221 -36.53 10.15 24.32
N GLY A 222 -36.27 9.49 23.19
CA GLY A 222 -35.33 9.93 22.16
C GLY A 222 -36.00 10.79 21.09
N ASN A 223 -35.64 12.08 21.04
CA ASN A 223 -35.98 12.98 19.94
C ASN A 223 -35.13 12.66 18.68
N ASN A 224 -35.46 11.58 17.96
CA ASN A 224 -34.74 11.19 16.73
C ASN A 224 -35.58 11.39 15.45
N PRO A 225 -34.96 11.78 14.31
CA PRO A 225 -35.65 11.82 13.03
C PRO A 225 -36.16 10.46 12.58
N ASP A 226 -37.32 10.45 11.95
CA ASP A 226 -37.77 9.29 11.19
C ASP A 226 -37.09 9.28 9.81
N TYR A 227 -36.09 8.43 9.66
CA TYR A 227 -35.32 8.28 8.42
C TYR A 227 -36.02 7.43 7.37
N THR A 228 -37.11 6.72 7.70
CA THR A 228 -37.78 5.79 6.77
C THR A 228 -38.45 6.51 5.58
N THR A 229 -38.72 7.81 5.75
CA THR A 229 -39.30 8.69 4.72
C THR A 229 -38.25 9.50 3.96
N TRP A 230 -36.98 9.33 4.29
CA TRP A 230 -35.90 10.07 3.66
C TRP A 230 -35.52 9.48 2.31
N GLN A 231 -35.27 10.36 1.36
CA GLN A 231 -34.85 10.03 0.00
C GLN A 231 -33.36 10.36 -0.19
N PRO A 232 -32.64 9.56 -0.99
CA PRO A 232 -31.33 9.95 -1.47
C PRO A 232 -31.38 11.26 -2.27
N ASN A 233 -30.42 12.14 -2.03
CA ASN A 233 -30.25 13.35 -2.85
C ASN A 233 -29.90 12.95 -4.30
N PHE A 234 -30.23 13.81 -5.27
CA PHE A 234 -29.84 13.65 -6.67
C PHE A 234 -28.33 13.41 -6.87
N GLY A 235 -27.98 12.72 -7.98
CA GLY A 235 -26.61 12.42 -8.37
C GLY A 235 -26.07 11.12 -7.73
N LYS A 236 -24.85 11.15 -7.19
CA LYS A 236 -24.20 9.94 -6.63
C LYS A 236 -24.96 9.31 -5.45
N ALA A 237 -25.67 10.10 -4.65
CA ALA A 237 -26.51 9.54 -3.60
C ALA A 237 -27.68 8.74 -4.15
N GLN A 238 -28.34 9.21 -5.21
CA GLN A 238 -29.38 8.48 -5.94
C GLN A 238 -28.85 7.19 -6.55
N LYS A 239 -27.59 7.16 -7.02
CA LYS A 239 -26.93 5.94 -7.52
C LYS A 239 -26.69 4.91 -6.40
N TYR A 240 -26.08 5.35 -5.30
CA TYR A 240 -25.46 4.45 -4.33
C TYR A 240 -26.28 4.13 -3.09
N LEU A 241 -27.35 4.89 -2.78
CA LEU A 241 -28.13 4.72 -1.57
C LEU A 241 -29.53 4.18 -1.89
N ILE A 242 -29.96 3.17 -1.13
CA ILE A 242 -31.32 2.62 -1.24
C ILE A 242 -32.25 3.40 -0.30
N ASN A 243 -31.96 3.33 1.00
CA ASN A 243 -32.80 3.91 2.04
C ASN A 243 -32.02 4.12 3.34
N ALA A 244 -32.65 4.77 4.30
CA ALA A 244 -32.16 4.91 5.66
C ALA A 244 -33.23 4.55 6.68
N HIS A 245 -32.81 4.12 7.86
CA HIS A 245 -33.69 3.82 8.98
C HIS A 245 -33.00 4.16 10.32
N GLY A 246 -33.75 4.11 11.42
CA GLY A 246 -33.23 4.40 12.75
C GLY A 246 -32.41 3.22 13.32
N HIS A 247 -31.20 3.51 13.80
CA HIS A 247 -30.36 2.48 14.43
C HIS A 247 -30.95 2.01 15.77
N GLY A 248 -30.88 0.69 16.02
CA GLY A 248 -31.32 0.07 17.28
C GLY A 248 -32.81 0.21 17.60
N GLY A 249 -33.67 0.29 16.57
CA GLY A 249 -35.11 0.56 16.77
C GLY A 249 -35.44 2.03 17.06
N GLY A 250 -34.55 2.96 16.66
CA GLY A 250 -34.79 4.41 16.74
C GLY A 250 -34.14 5.12 17.93
N GLN A 251 -33.21 4.47 18.66
CA GLN A 251 -32.67 5.01 19.91
C GLN A 251 -31.30 5.74 19.81
N GLY A 252 -30.60 5.75 18.66
CA GLY A 252 -29.23 6.30 18.67
C GLY A 252 -28.60 6.84 17.39
N GLY A 253 -29.28 6.88 16.24
CA GLY A 253 -28.69 7.36 14.98
C GLY A 253 -29.43 6.89 13.73
N TRP A 254 -28.81 7.07 12.57
CA TRP A 254 -29.25 6.57 11.27
C TRP A 254 -28.41 5.37 10.82
N GLU A 255 -29.03 4.52 10.03
CA GLU A 255 -28.44 3.39 9.33
C GLU A 255 -28.80 3.48 7.84
N ILE A 256 -27.80 3.54 6.96
CA ILE A 256 -27.95 3.65 5.51
C ILE A 256 -27.64 2.29 4.87
N ASN A 257 -28.55 1.85 3.99
CA ASN A 257 -28.34 0.70 3.12
C ASN A 257 -27.88 1.17 1.74
N PHE A 258 -26.79 0.60 1.25
CA PHE A 258 -26.23 0.92 -0.06
C PHE A 258 -26.73 -0.05 -1.13
N THR A 259 -26.81 0.43 -2.37
CA THR A 259 -27.11 -0.39 -3.54
C THR A 259 -26.03 -1.47 -3.69
N PRO A 260 -26.37 -2.76 -3.89
CA PRO A 260 -25.41 -3.77 -4.31
C PRO A 260 -24.79 -3.38 -5.66
N LEU A 261 -23.48 -3.53 -5.78
CA LEU A 261 -22.71 -3.12 -6.96
C LEU A 261 -22.12 -4.36 -7.65
N ASP A 262 -22.17 -4.36 -8.98
CA ASP A 262 -21.70 -5.46 -9.83
C ASP A 262 -20.19 -5.47 -10.03
N THR A 263 -19.53 -4.37 -9.70
CA THR A 263 -18.10 -4.19 -9.95
C THR A 263 -17.40 -3.67 -8.70
N TYR A 264 -16.17 -4.12 -8.51
CA TYR A 264 -15.36 -3.69 -7.37
C TYR A 264 -14.93 -2.22 -7.49
N GLY A 265 -14.65 -1.76 -8.71
CA GLY A 265 -14.30 -0.36 -8.97
C GLY A 265 -15.41 0.61 -8.58
N GLU A 266 -16.67 0.30 -8.90
CA GLU A 266 -17.81 1.12 -8.44
C GLU A 266 -17.99 1.07 -6.93
N PHE A 267 -17.74 -0.08 -6.29
CA PHE A 267 -17.80 -0.20 -4.84
C PHE A 267 -16.76 0.69 -4.16
N GLU A 268 -15.52 0.68 -4.65
CA GLU A 268 -14.46 1.56 -4.17
C GLU A 268 -14.77 3.04 -4.43
N GLU A 269 -15.35 3.37 -5.59
CA GLU A 269 -15.81 4.73 -5.90
C GLU A 269 -16.88 5.19 -4.90
N MET A 270 -17.86 4.32 -4.61
CA MET A 270 -18.93 4.57 -3.66
C MET A 270 -18.36 4.82 -2.26
N VAL A 271 -17.44 3.99 -1.78
CA VAL A 271 -16.81 4.15 -0.47
C VAL A 271 -16.03 5.47 -0.41
N ASN A 272 -15.24 5.79 -1.43
CA ASN A 272 -14.49 7.04 -1.48
C ASN A 272 -15.39 8.28 -1.54
N TRP A 273 -16.42 8.25 -2.38
CA TRP A 273 -17.43 9.30 -2.49
C TRP A 273 -18.11 9.54 -1.14
N PHE A 274 -18.62 8.48 -0.51
CA PHE A 274 -19.35 8.60 0.75
C PHE A 274 -18.49 9.22 1.86
N ARG A 275 -17.22 8.81 1.94
CA ARG A 275 -16.28 9.35 2.92
C ARG A 275 -15.95 10.82 2.68
N THR A 276 -15.84 11.21 1.41
CA THR A 276 -15.51 12.58 0.99
C THR A 276 -16.69 13.52 1.15
N GLU A 277 -17.89 13.09 0.73
CA GLU A 277 -19.10 13.88 0.84
C GLU A 277 -19.43 14.20 2.31
N LEU A 278 -19.20 13.23 3.20
CA LEU A 278 -19.43 13.39 4.64
C LEU A 278 -18.21 13.89 5.43
N LYS A 279 -17.18 14.42 4.76
CA LYS A 279 -15.97 14.92 5.45
C LYS A 279 -16.27 16.03 6.46
N GLN A 280 -15.47 16.07 7.51
CA GLN A 280 -15.53 17.06 8.58
C GLN A 280 -14.31 17.97 8.53
N VAL A 281 -14.49 19.24 8.89
CA VAL A 281 -13.37 20.15 9.19
C VAL A 281 -13.18 20.15 10.70
N ILE A 282 -12.02 19.70 11.15
CA ILE A 282 -11.63 19.65 12.56
C ILE A 282 -10.48 20.64 12.81
N SER A 283 -10.33 21.12 14.04
CA SER A 283 -9.14 21.89 14.44
C SER A 283 -8.12 20.91 15.02
N ASP A 284 -6.87 21.00 14.59
CA ASP A 284 -5.77 20.26 15.18
C ASP A 284 -5.65 20.67 16.67
N PRO A 285 -5.66 19.71 17.61
CA PRO A 285 -5.64 20.06 19.03
C PRO A 285 -4.32 20.71 19.49
N VAL A 286 -3.26 20.61 18.69
CA VAL A 286 -1.93 21.16 18.99
C VAL A 286 -1.67 22.43 18.18
N THR A 287 -1.86 22.39 16.85
CA THR A 287 -1.54 23.53 15.97
C THR A 287 -2.71 24.49 15.78
N LEU A 288 -3.93 24.12 16.21
CA LEU A 288 -5.20 24.81 15.97
C LEU A 288 -5.58 24.94 14.48
N GLU A 289 -4.76 24.44 13.56
CA GLU A 289 -5.00 24.47 12.12
C GLU A 289 -6.25 23.67 11.76
N LYS A 290 -7.00 24.18 10.78
CA LYS A 290 -8.17 23.45 10.25
C LYS A 290 -7.70 22.32 9.35
N LYS A 291 -8.02 21.09 9.73
CA LYS A 291 -7.73 19.87 8.97
C LYS A 291 -9.01 19.22 8.47
N ILE A 292 -8.98 18.68 7.27
CA ILE A 292 -10.07 17.88 6.73
C ILE A 292 -9.92 16.45 7.26
N LYS A 293 -10.94 15.96 7.96
CA LYS A 293 -11.07 14.57 8.37
C LYS A 293 -12.14 13.91 7.52
N LEU A 294 -11.75 12.95 6.68
CA LEU A 294 -12.70 12.14 5.93
C LEU A 294 -13.61 11.36 6.88
N PHE A 295 -14.84 11.11 6.44
CA PHE A 295 -15.76 10.28 7.20
C PHE A 295 -15.28 8.82 7.23
N GLN A 296 -15.79 8.06 8.20
CA GLN A 296 -15.49 6.64 8.28
C GLN A 296 -16.17 5.89 7.13
N ALA A 297 -15.50 4.88 6.57
CA ALA A 297 -16.09 3.95 5.63
C ALA A 297 -17.36 3.26 6.21
N PRO A 298 -18.20 2.65 5.35
CA PRO A 298 -19.27 1.75 5.76
C PRO A 298 -18.80 0.73 6.81
N GLY A 299 -19.62 0.54 7.84
CA GLY A 299 -19.25 -0.28 9.00
C GLY A 299 -19.34 -1.76 8.68
N HIS A 300 -20.38 -2.15 7.93
CA HIS A 300 -20.52 -3.48 7.37
C HIS A 300 -20.32 -3.40 5.86
N GLN A 301 -19.55 -4.34 5.32
CA GLN A 301 -19.38 -4.54 3.89
C GLN A 301 -19.70 -5.99 3.59
N ARG A 302 -20.32 -6.28 2.44
CA ARG A 302 -20.73 -7.62 2.07
C ARG A 302 -20.19 -7.98 0.70
N MET A 303 -19.87 -9.24 0.54
CA MET A 303 -19.66 -9.85 -0.77
C MET A 303 -20.63 -11.02 -0.92
N VAL A 304 -21.30 -11.08 -2.06
CA VAL A 304 -22.14 -12.22 -2.43
C VAL A 304 -21.64 -12.73 -3.77
N PHE A 305 -21.46 -14.03 -3.88
CA PHE A 305 -20.99 -14.64 -5.13
C PHE A 305 -21.78 -15.90 -5.46
N LYS A 306 -21.84 -16.20 -6.75
CA LYS A 306 -22.41 -17.43 -7.29
C LYS A 306 -21.54 -18.61 -6.88
N GLU A 307 -22.16 -19.71 -6.47
CA GLU A 307 -21.43 -20.95 -6.14
C GLU A 307 -20.95 -21.61 -7.45
N HIS A 308 -19.64 -21.79 -7.59
CA HIS A 308 -19.07 -22.59 -8.68
C HIS A 308 -19.48 -24.07 -8.48
N PRO A 309 -19.84 -24.82 -9.54
CA PRO A 309 -20.25 -26.23 -9.40
C PRO A 309 -19.22 -27.12 -8.70
N GLU A 310 -17.94 -26.80 -8.88
CA GLU A 310 -16.79 -27.51 -8.30
C GLU A 310 -16.08 -26.68 -7.22
N LEU A 311 -16.80 -25.86 -6.47
CA LEU A 311 -16.23 -25.02 -5.42
C LEU A 311 -15.57 -25.87 -4.31
N PRO A 312 -14.26 -25.75 -4.03
CA PRO A 312 -13.60 -26.46 -2.95
C PRO A 312 -13.96 -25.84 -1.59
N LYS A 313 -15.08 -26.29 -1.00
CA LYS A 313 -15.67 -25.74 0.23
C LYS A 313 -14.72 -25.75 1.44
N SER A 314 -13.88 -26.78 1.57
CA SER A 314 -12.87 -26.88 2.63
C SER A 314 -11.83 -25.77 2.53
N LYS A 315 -11.32 -25.47 1.33
CA LYS A 315 -10.37 -24.39 1.06
C LYS A 315 -10.99 -23.01 1.15
N LEU A 316 -12.25 -22.86 0.74
CA LEU A 316 -12.99 -21.60 0.97
C LEU A 316 -13.15 -21.33 2.47
N SER A 317 -13.43 -22.36 3.27
CA SER A 317 -13.50 -22.24 4.73
C SER A 317 -12.15 -21.85 5.33
N GLU A 318 -11.05 -22.43 4.83
CA GLU A 318 -9.71 -22.01 5.21
C GLU A 318 -9.46 -20.52 4.89
N LEU A 319 -9.82 -20.08 3.69
CA LEU A 319 -9.71 -18.67 3.31
C LEU A 319 -10.50 -17.76 4.26
N TYR A 320 -11.71 -18.15 4.68
CA TYR A 320 -12.48 -17.42 5.68
C TYR A 320 -11.82 -17.42 7.07
N ARG A 321 -11.21 -18.53 7.50
CA ARG A 321 -10.44 -18.61 8.76
C ARG A 321 -9.28 -17.63 8.74
N MET A 322 -8.53 -17.57 7.64
CA MET A 322 -7.42 -16.64 7.47
C MET A 322 -7.88 -15.17 7.38
N ILE A 323 -8.97 -14.88 6.68
CA ILE A 323 -9.52 -13.50 6.61
C ILE A 323 -9.99 -13.03 7.99
N GLN A 324 -10.69 -13.86 8.76
CA GLN A 324 -11.09 -13.51 10.13
C GLN A 324 -9.86 -13.22 10.99
N SER A 325 -8.87 -14.12 10.95
CA SER A 325 -7.62 -13.99 11.69
C SER A 325 -6.88 -12.69 11.35
N TYR A 326 -6.76 -12.40 10.05
CA TYR A 326 -6.13 -11.19 9.53
C TYR A 326 -6.83 -9.92 10.02
N ILE A 327 -8.16 -9.86 9.95
CA ILE A 327 -8.96 -8.72 10.44
C ILE A 327 -8.71 -8.48 11.94
N VAL A 328 -8.65 -9.54 12.74
CA VAL A 328 -8.41 -9.43 14.19
C VAL A 328 -7.00 -8.93 14.49
N LEU A 329 -5.99 -9.56 13.87
CA LEU A 329 -4.60 -9.17 14.06
C LEU A 329 -4.36 -7.71 13.62
N LYS A 330 -4.84 -7.30 12.44
CA LYS A 330 -4.76 -5.90 12.00
C LYS A 330 -5.52 -4.96 12.93
N GLY A 331 -6.67 -5.40 13.46
CA GLY A 331 -7.44 -4.63 14.44
C GLY A 331 -6.68 -4.37 15.75
N ILE A 332 -5.95 -5.38 16.25
CA ILE A 332 -5.08 -5.28 17.42
C ILE A 332 -3.86 -4.38 17.10
N ALA A 333 -3.17 -4.66 15.99
CA ALA A 333 -2.01 -3.89 15.51
C ALA A 333 -2.34 -2.40 15.33
N GLY A 334 -3.53 -2.08 14.82
CA GLY A 334 -4.02 -0.72 14.63
C GLY A 334 -4.64 -0.06 15.87
N LYS A 335 -4.58 -0.71 17.05
CA LYS A 335 -5.23 -0.25 18.30
C LYS A 335 -6.69 0.12 18.12
N THR A 336 -7.44 -0.63 17.32
CA THR A 336 -8.87 -0.36 17.07
C THR A 336 -9.75 -0.66 18.29
N GLY A 337 -9.24 -1.45 19.25
CA GLY A 337 -9.99 -1.92 20.41
C GLY A 337 -10.88 -3.12 20.08
N ILE A 338 -10.62 -3.82 18.98
CA ILE A 338 -11.37 -5.00 18.55
C ILE A 338 -11.38 -6.10 19.62
N GLU A 339 -10.29 -6.20 20.38
CA GLU A 339 -10.08 -7.14 21.48
C GLU A 339 -11.01 -6.91 22.69
N PHE A 340 -11.68 -5.75 22.77
CA PHE A 340 -12.70 -5.43 23.77
C PHE A 340 -14.12 -5.33 23.19
N ALA A 341 -14.29 -5.67 21.91
CA ALA A 341 -15.58 -5.56 21.26
C ALA A 341 -16.49 -6.71 21.71
N ASN A 342 -17.15 -6.54 22.87
CA ASN A 342 -18.03 -7.56 23.49
C ASN A 342 -19.17 -8.08 22.59
N TYR A 343 -19.47 -7.42 21.47
CA TYR A 343 -20.56 -7.76 20.55
C TYR A 343 -20.10 -8.37 19.22
N LYS A 344 -18.80 -8.58 19.02
CA LYS A 344 -18.25 -9.26 17.85
C LYS A 344 -17.65 -10.57 18.36
N SER A 345 -18.18 -11.71 17.94
CA SER A 345 -17.56 -13.01 18.24
C SER A 345 -16.46 -13.33 17.23
N ILE A 346 -15.48 -14.13 17.63
CA ILE A 346 -14.61 -14.84 16.71
C ILE A 346 -15.18 -16.24 16.53
N HIS A 347 -15.40 -16.65 15.29
CA HIS A 347 -15.93 -17.97 14.98
C HIS A 347 -14.83 -19.01 15.12
N SER A 348 -15.14 -20.14 15.76
CA SER A 348 -14.26 -21.31 15.79
C SER A 348 -14.12 -21.93 14.39
N ASP A 349 -13.05 -22.69 14.17
CA ASP A 349 -12.79 -23.39 12.91
C ASP A 349 -13.97 -24.28 12.50
N SER A 350 -14.55 -25.03 13.45
CA SER A 350 -15.75 -25.86 13.21
C SER A 350 -16.98 -25.05 12.76
N THR A 351 -17.10 -23.80 13.22
CA THR A 351 -18.19 -22.91 12.80
C THR A 351 -17.95 -22.41 11.38
N ILE A 352 -16.71 -22.07 11.05
CA ILE A 352 -16.31 -21.59 9.72
C ILE A 352 -16.45 -22.70 8.68
N GLU A 353 -16.09 -23.94 9.01
CA GLU A 353 -16.21 -25.13 8.15
C GLU A 353 -17.64 -25.34 7.63
N SER A 354 -18.66 -24.96 8.40
CA SER A 354 -20.06 -25.06 7.97
C SER A 354 -20.45 -24.06 6.86
N LEU A 355 -19.55 -23.12 6.51
CA LEU A 355 -19.80 -21.98 5.62
C LEU A 355 -20.99 -21.09 6.06
N ARG A 356 -21.41 -21.22 7.32
CA ARG A 356 -22.54 -20.49 7.90
C ARG A 356 -22.27 -20.14 9.36
N ALA A 357 -22.25 -18.85 9.66
CA ALA A 357 -21.90 -18.35 10.97
C ALA A 357 -22.82 -17.22 11.43
N GLY A 358 -22.93 -17.06 12.75
CA GLY A 358 -23.64 -15.95 13.35
C GLY A 358 -22.91 -14.61 13.19
N ARG A 359 -23.33 -13.59 13.95
CA ARG A 359 -22.66 -12.29 13.95
C ARG A 359 -21.30 -12.38 14.66
N GLY A 360 -20.23 -12.06 13.95
CA GLY A 360 -18.86 -12.00 14.47
C GLY A 360 -18.03 -10.87 13.87
N ALA A 361 -16.70 -10.99 13.88
CA ALA A 361 -15.82 -10.14 13.06
C ALA A 361 -16.17 -10.26 11.58
N ILE A 362 -16.51 -11.47 11.15
CA ILE A 362 -17.20 -11.79 9.89
C ILE A 362 -18.54 -12.48 10.21
N ARG A 363 -19.41 -12.62 9.21
CA ARG A 363 -20.61 -13.45 9.26
C ARG A 363 -20.72 -14.19 7.94
N LEU A 364 -20.85 -15.50 8.01
CA LEU A 364 -21.05 -16.35 6.83
C LEU A 364 -22.55 -16.59 6.65
N GLU A 365 -23.08 -16.17 5.52
CA GLU A 365 -24.53 -16.12 5.30
C GLU A 365 -25.06 -17.30 4.49
N GLY A 366 -24.18 -18.07 3.83
CA GLY A 366 -24.58 -19.15 2.92
C GLY A 366 -25.54 -18.65 1.83
N PRO A 367 -26.53 -19.47 1.40
CA PRO A 367 -27.49 -19.12 0.35
C PRO A 367 -28.64 -18.25 0.87
N ARG A 368 -28.32 -17.21 1.64
CA ARG A 368 -29.31 -16.26 2.19
C ARG A 368 -29.93 -15.37 1.11
N TRP A 369 -29.15 -15.01 0.09
CA TRP A 369 -29.51 -13.99 -0.89
C TRP A 369 -30.21 -14.58 -2.11
N ALA A 370 -29.69 -15.69 -2.62
CA ALA A 370 -30.34 -16.51 -3.64
C ALA A 370 -29.90 -17.98 -3.52
N SER A 371 -30.64 -18.89 -4.15
CA SER A 371 -30.22 -20.29 -4.29
C SER A 371 -28.91 -20.35 -5.08
N GLY A 372 -27.98 -21.24 -4.71
CA GLY A 372 -26.68 -21.35 -5.39
C GLY A 372 -25.76 -20.15 -5.20
N THR A 373 -25.86 -19.45 -4.06
CA THR A 373 -24.96 -18.35 -3.71
C THR A 373 -24.34 -18.54 -2.34
N HIS A 374 -23.20 -17.89 -2.14
CA HIS A 374 -22.58 -17.72 -0.83
C HIS A 374 -22.43 -16.22 -0.53
N GLY A 375 -22.78 -15.84 0.70
CA GLY A 375 -22.59 -14.48 1.21
C GLY A 375 -21.62 -14.43 2.38
N ILE A 376 -20.79 -13.40 2.42
CA ILE A 376 -19.99 -13.02 3.59
C ILE A 376 -20.22 -11.55 3.93
N GLU A 377 -20.48 -11.27 5.21
CA GLU A 377 -20.53 -9.92 5.76
C GLU A 377 -19.30 -9.66 6.63
N PHE A 378 -18.51 -8.66 6.26
CA PHE A 378 -17.40 -8.13 7.03
C PHE A 378 -17.90 -7.05 7.99
N ARG A 379 -17.85 -7.32 9.30
CA ARG A 379 -18.32 -6.40 10.36
C ARG A 379 -17.16 -5.70 11.09
N ALA A 380 -15.94 -6.07 10.77
CA ALA A 380 -14.68 -5.49 11.22
C ALA A 380 -13.69 -5.45 10.05
N GLY A 381 -12.59 -4.71 10.19
CA GLY A 381 -11.58 -4.57 9.12
C GLY A 381 -11.96 -3.64 7.97
N THR A 382 -13.22 -3.18 7.90
CA THR A 382 -13.77 -2.35 6.80
C THR A 382 -13.35 -0.88 6.82
N LYS A 383 -12.92 -0.37 7.98
CA LYS A 383 -12.57 1.06 8.17
C LYS A 383 -11.19 1.42 7.66
N ASP A 384 -10.28 0.45 7.67
CA ASP A 384 -8.96 0.57 7.05
C ASP A 384 -9.08 0.04 5.63
N ILE A 385 -8.99 0.95 4.67
CA ILE A 385 -9.19 0.63 3.26
C ILE A 385 -8.12 -0.33 2.73
N ASN A 386 -6.90 -0.28 3.25
CA ASN A 386 -5.83 -1.19 2.80
C ASN A 386 -6.11 -2.62 3.28
N THR A 387 -6.55 -2.74 4.53
CA THR A 387 -6.96 -4.02 5.11
C THR A 387 -8.19 -4.57 4.36
N ALA A 388 -9.22 -3.74 4.15
CA ALA A 388 -10.44 -4.10 3.45
C ALA A 388 -10.19 -4.57 2.02
N ARG A 389 -9.42 -3.78 1.26
CA ARG A 389 -9.09 -4.10 -0.12
C ARG A 389 -8.41 -5.44 -0.24
N PHE A 390 -7.40 -5.71 0.59
CA PHE A 390 -6.64 -6.95 0.51
C PHE A 390 -7.54 -8.19 0.63
N TYR A 391 -8.33 -8.32 1.70
CA TYR A 391 -9.13 -9.53 1.88
C TYR A 391 -10.30 -9.63 0.88
N GLN A 392 -10.86 -8.49 0.43
CA GLN A 392 -11.95 -8.50 -0.55
C GLN A 392 -11.47 -8.88 -1.94
N THR A 393 -10.32 -8.34 -2.38
CA THR A 393 -9.78 -8.68 -3.69
C THR A 393 -9.26 -10.10 -3.74
N VAL A 394 -8.61 -10.59 -2.68
CA VAL A 394 -8.17 -11.99 -2.60
C VAL A 394 -9.36 -12.95 -2.63
N LEU A 395 -10.41 -12.68 -1.84
CA LEU A 395 -11.59 -13.54 -1.83
C LEU A 395 -12.28 -13.52 -3.19
N ALA A 396 -12.54 -12.34 -3.75
CA ALA A 396 -13.18 -12.17 -5.05
C ALA A 396 -12.40 -12.88 -6.16
N ALA A 397 -11.07 -12.74 -6.16
CA ALA A 397 -10.20 -13.37 -7.13
C ALA A 397 -10.32 -14.90 -7.11
N ARG A 398 -10.13 -15.51 -5.94
CA ARG A 398 -10.16 -16.98 -5.79
C ARG A 398 -11.54 -17.58 -6.07
N VAL A 399 -12.63 -16.93 -5.67
CA VAL A 399 -13.98 -17.43 -5.98
C VAL A 399 -14.35 -17.24 -7.46
N ALA A 400 -13.92 -16.15 -8.10
CA ALA A 400 -14.21 -15.89 -9.51
C ALA A 400 -13.51 -16.89 -10.43
N SER A 401 -12.24 -17.20 -10.18
CA SER A 401 -11.46 -18.17 -10.97
C SER A 401 -11.59 -19.61 -10.49
N ASN A 402 -12.26 -19.86 -9.36
CA ASN A 402 -12.26 -21.16 -8.66
C ASN A 402 -10.86 -21.71 -8.34
N ASP A 403 -9.87 -20.83 -8.15
CA ASP A 403 -8.46 -21.16 -7.91
C ASP A 403 -8.08 -20.95 -6.44
N PHE A 404 -8.01 -22.07 -5.71
CA PHE A 404 -7.62 -22.14 -4.29
C PHE A 404 -6.27 -22.85 -4.10
N GLU A 405 -5.42 -22.81 -5.13
CA GLU A 405 -4.10 -23.42 -5.05
C GLU A 405 -3.24 -22.76 -3.95
N GLY A 406 -2.39 -23.57 -3.32
CA GLY A 406 -1.55 -23.19 -2.18
C GLY A 406 -2.26 -23.17 -0.82
N LEU A 407 -3.60 -23.23 -0.77
CA LEU A 407 -4.36 -23.27 0.48
C LEU A 407 -4.57 -24.70 0.98
N ALA A 408 -4.41 -24.88 2.29
CA ALA A 408 -4.80 -26.07 3.03
C ALA A 408 -6.32 -26.23 3.07
N ASP A 409 -6.78 -27.43 3.40
CA ASP A 409 -8.16 -27.63 3.82
C ASP A 409 -8.33 -27.18 5.28
N ILE A 410 -9.50 -26.64 5.63
CA ILE A 410 -9.75 -26.20 7.02
C ILE A 410 -9.56 -27.33 8.05
N SER A 411 -9.73 -28.60 7.63
CA SER A 411 -9.55 -29.79 8.45
C SER A 411 -8.10 -30.20 8.66
N ASP A 412 -7.14 -29.67 7.90
CA ASP A 412 -5.73 -30.09 7.96
C ASP A 412 -5.08 -29.73 9.30
N TYR A 413 -5.56 -28.66 9.94
CA TYR A 413 -5.13 -28.27 11.28
C TYR A 413 -6.20 -27.44 11.97
N ASN A 414 -6.13 -27.36 13.30
CA ASN A 414 -6.96 -26.46 14.10
C ASN A 414 -6.14 -25.26 14.58
N LEU A 415 -6.60 -24.06 14.24
CA LEU A 415 -6.04 -22.79 14.72
C LEU A 415 -6.81 -22.26 15.93
N TYR A 416 -8.15 -22.22 15.85
CA TYR A 416 -9.04 -21.79 16.92
C TYR A 416 -10.24 -22.73 17.09
N SER A 417 -10.13 -23.70 18.01
CA SER A 417 -11.10 -24.79 18.19
C SER A 417 -11.73 -24.90 19.59
N GLY A 418 -11.45 -23.97 20.51
CA GLY A 418 -11.93 -24.03 21.90
C GLY A 418 -10.84 -24.51 22.88
N TYR A 419 -10.95 -25.72 23.44
CA TYR A 419 -10.13 -26.20 24.58
C TYR A 419 -8.61 -26.02 24.39
N GLN A 420 -8.06 -26.31 23.20
CA GLN A 420 -6.62 -26.15 22.89
C GLN A 420 -6.13 -24.68 22.89
N THR A 421 -7.06 -23.73 22.94
CA THR A 421 -6.77 -22.29 22.97
C THR A 421 -7.14 -21.63 24.30
N THR A 422 -8.03 -22.25 25.08
CA THR A 422 -8.51 -21.71 26.36
C THR A 422 -7.96 -22.43 27.59
N SER A 423 -7.49 -23.66 27.46
CA SER A 423 -6.90 -24.41 28.58
C SER A 423 -5.50 -23.90 28.92
N SER A 424 -5.26 -23.55 30.20
CA SER A 424 -3.94 -23.11 30.65
C SER A 424 -2.87 -24.19 30.42
N SER A 425 -3.19 -25.47 30.66
CA SER A 425 -2.26 -26.59 30.44
C SER A 425 -1.88 -26.77 28.98
N ALA A 426 -2.86 -26.76 28.06
CA ALA A 426 -2.59 -26.93 26.64
C ALA A 426 -1.73 -25.78 26.07
N VAL A 427 -1.98 -24.54 26.52
CA VAL A 427 -1.17 -23.39 26.13
C VAL A 427 0.24 -23.49 26.72
N ALA A 428 0.34 -23.88 28.01
CA ALA A 428 1.60 -24.06 28.73
C ALA A 428 2.51 -25.09 28.06
N ASP A 429 1.98 -26.26 27.73
CA ASP A 429 2.69 -27.34 27.04
C ASP A 429 3.18 -26.87 25.65
N ARG A 430 2.32 -26.20 24.88
CA ARG A 430 2.64 -25.77 23.51
C ARG A 430 3.77 -24.74 23.44
N VAL A 431 3.82 -23.81 24.39
CA VAL A 431 4.86 -22.76 24.41
C VAL A 431 5.97 -23.04 25.42
N ASN A 432 5.94 -24.17 26.12
CA ASN A 432 6.92 -24.60 27.13
C ASN A 432 7.10 -23.56 28.27
N ILE A 433 6.03 -23.29 29.01
CA ILE A 433 6.00 -22.39 30.18
C ILE A 433 5.19 -23.01 31.32
N GLU A 434 5.39 -22.54 32.55
CA GLU A 434 4.59 -23.00 33.70
C GLU A 434 3.09 -22.69 33.53
N GLU A 435 2.24 -23.70 33.77
CA GLU A 435 0.78 -23.55 33.70
C GLU A 435 0.25 -22.40 34.57
N ALA A 436 0.83 -22.23 35.76
CA ALA A 436 0.46 -21.16 36.69
C ALA A 436 0.59 -19.76 36.05
N LYS A 437 1.66 -19.52 35.27
CA LYS A 437 1.88 -18.24 34.58
C LYS A 437 0.83 -17.98 33.50
N VAL A 438 0.43 -19.03 32.78
CA VAL A 438 -0.65 -18.93 31.80
C VAL A 438 -1.98 -18.59 32.48
N SER A 439 -2.30 -19.27 33.58
CA SER A 439 -3.51 -18.98 34.35
C SER A 439 -3.53 -17.56 34.90
N GLU A 440 -2.40 -17.07 35.42
CA GLU A 440 -2.22 -15.67 35.87
C GLU A 440 -2.50 -14.68 34.73
N ALA A 441 -1.88 -14.88 33.57
CA ALA A 441 -2.08 -14.02 32.40
C ALA A 441 -3.54 -14.03 31.92
N GLN A 442 -4.16 -15.20 31.82
CA GLN A 442 -5.58 -15.33 31.46
C GLN A 442 -6.50 -14.59 32.46
N ASN A 443 -6.19 -14.62 33.75
CA ASN A 443 -6.93 -13.87 34.77
C ASN A 443 -6.80 -12.36 34.56
N VAL A 444 -5.60 -11.86 34.25
CA VAL A 444 -5.38 -10.44 33.92
C VAL A 444 -6.18 -10.03 32.69
N LEU A 445 -6.12 -10.80 31.60
CA LEU A 445 -6.85 -10.51 30.35
C LEU A 445 -8.36 -10.46 30.58
N ARG A 446 -8.91 -11.42 31.35
CA ARG A 446 -10.33 -11.41 31.74
C ARG A 446 -10.68 -10.20 32.61
N SER A 447 -9.79 -9.82 33.54
CA SER A 447 -10.02 -8.67 34.43
C SER A 447 -10.15 -7.34 33.70
N VAL A 448 -9.48 -7.17 32.55
CA VAL A 448 -9.57 -5.96 31.71
C VAL A 448 -10.65 -6.06 30.61
N GLY A 449 -11.42 -7.16 30.58
CA GLY A 449 -12.56 -7.36 29.70
C GLY A 449 -12.22 -7.91 28.31
N ILE A 450 -11.11 -8.62 28.13
CA ILE A 450 -10.81 -9.35 26.89
C ILE A 450 -11.48 -10.71 26.94
N GLY A 451 -12.32 -11.02 25.94
CA GLY A 451 -12.95 -12.32 25.80
C GLY A 451 -11.96 -13.40 25.35
N GLU A 452 -12.20 -14.66 25.74
CA GLU A 452 -11.32 -15.79 25.42
C GLU A 452 -11.11 -15.98 23.91
N SER A 453 -12.11 -15.66 23.10
CA SER A 453 -12.00 -15.74 21.64
C SER A 453 -11.06 -14.69 21.03
N TYR A 454 -10.66 -13.67 21.79
CA TYR A 454 -9.76 -12.59 21.37
C TYR A 454 -8.34 -12.73 21.90
N THR A 455 -8.03 -13.78 22.66
CA THR A 455 -6.66 -14.09 23.11
C THR A 455 -5.89 -14.79 21.99
N VAL A 456 -5.71 -14.09 20.86
CA VAL A 456 -5.05 -14.61 19.65
C VAL A 456 -3.63 -15.10 19.90
N GLN A 457 -2.97 -14.57 20.93
CA GLN A 457 -1.64 -15.00 21.39
C GLN A 457 -1.64 -16.47 21.82
N PHE A 458 -2.79 -17.00 22.24
CA PHE A 458 -2.97 -18.37 22.71
C PHE A 458 -3.58 -19.29 21.65
N TRP A 459 -3.72 -18.84 20.40
CA TRP A 459 -4.14 -19.72 19.31
C TRP A 459 -3.00 -20.64 18.86
N ASN A 460 -3.33 -21.68 18.12
CA ASN A 460 -2.38 -22.72 17.73
C ASN A 460 -1.53 -22.33 16.50
N TRP A 461 -0.89 -21.16 16.53
CA TRP A 461 -0.03 -20.70 15.43
C TRP A 461 1.20 -21.57 15.22
N ALA A 462 1.72 -22.15 16.31
CA ALA A 462 2.97 -22.90 16.33
C ALA A 462 2.75 -24.42 16.40
N GLY A 463 1.57 -24.91 16.00
CA GLY A 463 1.29 -26.35 15.92
C GLY A 463 1.99 -27.01 14.73
N ASP A 464 2.33 -28.28 14.84
CA ASP A 464 3.10 -29.01 13.82
C ASP A 464 2.36 -29.07 12.47
N ASP A 465 1.03 -29.25 12.50
CA ASP A 465 0.18 -29.32 11.30
C ASP A 465 -0.06 -27.97 10.61
N VAL A 466 0.34 -26.85 11.22
CA VAL A 466 0.26 -25.52 10.57
C VAL A 466 1.38 -25.39 9.55
N THR A 467 1.09 -25.67 8.28
CA THR A 467 2.11 -25.79 7.22
C THR A 467 2.58 -24.45 6.65
N PHE A 468 1.74 -23.41 6.67
CA PHE A 468 2.09 -22.09 6.11
C PHE A 468 3.05 -21.25 6.99
N ILE A 469 3.41 -21.77 8.17
CA ILE A 469 4.40 -21.16 9.08
C ILE A 469 5.59 -22.12 9.18
N SER A 470 6.80 -21.64 8.88
CA SER A 470 8.00 -22.49 8.96
C SER A 470 8.32 -22.95 10.38
N LYS A 471 9.03 -24.08 10.52
CA LYS A 471 9.45 -24.61 11.83
C LYS A 471 10.23 -23.58 12.65
N GLY A 472 11.19 -22.89 12.03
CA GLY A 472 11.97 -21.85 12.71
C GLY A 472 11.09 -20.71 13.22
N LYS A 473 10.09 -20.28 12.44
CA LYS A 473 9.14 -19.27 12.91
C LYS A 473 8.22 -19.76 14.02
N LYS A 474 7.83 -21.03 14.02
CA LYS A 474 7.04 -21.61 15.13
C LYS A 474 7.78 -21.46 16.46
N GLU A 475 9.08 -21.72 16.49
CA GLU A 475 9.91 -21.52 17.70
C GLU A 475 10.01 -20.05 18.12
N LEU A 476 10.19 -19.14 17.16
CA LEU A 476 10.18 -17.70 17.43
C LEU A 476 8.82 -17.23 17.98
N ILE A 477 7.69 -17.73 17.45
CA ILE A 477 6.35 -17.43 17.97
C ILE A 477 6.18 -17.97 19.38
N LYS A 478 6.64 -19.20 19.67
CA LYS A 478 6.59 -19.78 21.03
C LYS A 478 7.35 -18.89 22.02
N SER A 479 8.59 -18.49 21.68
CA SER A 479 9.40 -17.58 22.50
C SER A 479 8.72 -16.24 22.74
N VAL A 480 8.29 -15.53 21.69
CA VAL A 480 7.59 -14.23 21.79
C VAL A 480 6.29 -14.36 22.59
N THR A 481 5.60 -15.51 22.52
CA THR A 481 4.39 -15.78 23.29
C THR A 481 4.68 -16.05 24.78
N ARG A 482 5.79 -16.71 25.11
CA ARG A 482 6.25 -16.86 26.50
C ARG A 482 6.54 -15.50 27.15
N ASP A 483 7.29 -14.65 26.45
CA ASP A 483 7.59 -13.29 26.92
C ASP A 483 6.31 -12.48 27.14
N TYR A 484 5.35 -12.58 26.22
CA TYR A 484 4.03 -11.98 26.38
C TYR A 484 3.29 -12.50 27.64
N ILE A 485 3.23 -13.81 27.85
CA ILE A 485 2.56 -14.41 29.01
C ILE A 485 3.18 -13.91 30.31
N ASN A 486 4.51 -13.92 30.40
CA ASN A 486 5.22 -13.42 31.57
C ASN A 486 4.94 -11.93 31.83
N ALA A 487 4.98 -11.10 30.78
CA ALA A 487 4.72 -9.68 30.89
C ALA A 487 3.28 -9.37 31.35
N VAL A 488 2.29 -10.10 30.82
CA VAL A 488 0.89 -9.94 31.22
C VAL A 488 0.65 -10.45 32.64
N ALA A 489 1.23 -11.60 33.01
CA ALA A 489 1.10 -12.17 34.36
C ALA A 489 1.72 -11.28 35.44
N ALA A 490 2.76 -10.52 35.10
CA ALA A 490 3.43 -9.60 36.02
C ALA A 490 2.66 -8.29 36.29
N LEU A 491 1.58 -8.00 35.55
CA LEU A 491 0.80 -6.77 35.76
C LEU A 491 0.09 -6.79 37.10
N SER A 492 0.29 -5.73 37.91
CA SER A 492 -0.21 -5.68 39.28
C SER A 492 -1.74 -5.65 39.34
N SER A 493 -2.30 -6.48 40.22
CA SER A 493 -3.73 -6.49 40.54
C SER A 493 -4.22 -5.22 41.24
N GLU A 494 -3.30 -4.39 41.77
CA GLU A 494 -3.60 -3.12 42.45
C GLU A 494 -3.63 -1.92 41.48
N GLU A 495 -3.14 -2.07 40.25
CA GLU A 495 -3.22 -1.01 39.24
C GLU A 495 -4.67 -0.68 38.89
N ASN A 496 -4.95 0.59 38.63
CA ASN A 496 -6.23 1.02 38.08
C ASN A 496 -6.54 0.25 36.78
N ILE A 497 -7.77 -0.24 36.65
CA ILE A 497 -8.22 -1.08 35.52
C ILE A 497 -7.99 -0.43 34.14
N GLU A 498 -8.17 0.89 34.01
CA GLU A 498 -7.93 1.59 32.74
C GLU A 498 -6.44 1.63 32.39
N LYS A 499 -5.57 1.77 33.39
CA LYS A 499 -4.12 1.73 33.17
C LYS A 499 -3.67 0.32 32.79
N ARG A 500 -4.14 -0.70 33.50
CA ARG A 500 -3.86 -2.10 33.17
C ARG A 500 -4.35 -2.45 31.77
N LYS A 501 -5.54 -1.97 31.40
CA LYS A 501 -6.10 -2.11 30.05
C LYS A 501 -5.20 -1.48 28.99
N GLU A 502 -4.67 -0.27 29.22
CA GLU A 502 -3.71 0.37 28.32
C GLU A 502 -2.41 -0.45 28.14
N LEU A 503 -1.88 -1.01 29.24
CA LEU A 503 -0.68 -1.85 29.21
C LEU A 503 -0.93 -3.15 28.44
N VAL A 504 -2.01 -3.87 28.74
CA VAL A 504 -2.41 -5.08 28.00
C VAL A 504 -2.60 -4.80 26.51
N ARG A 505 -3.23 -3.67 26.14
CA ARG A 505 -3.37 -3.27 24.73
C ARG A 505 -2.03 -3.08 24.04
N SER A 506 -1.07 -2.50 24.75
CA SER A 506 0.27 -2.26 24.21
C SER A 506 1.02 -3.59 24.06
N LEU A 507 0.96 -4.49 25.04
CA LEU A 507 1.52 -5.84 24.94
C LEU A 507 0.90 -6.65 23.79
N ASN A 508 -0.42 -6.61 23.63
CA ASN A 508 -1.12 -7.27 22.51
C ASN A 508 -0.65 -6.74 21.16
N GLN A 509 -0.52 -5.42 21.04
CA GLN A 509 -0.06 -4.78 19.82
C GLN A 509 1.37 -5.18 19.49
N GLU A 510 2.28 -5.14 20.47
CA GLU A 510 3.68 -5.48 20.27
C GLU A 510 3.85 -6.94 19.84
N TRP A 511 3.13 -7.88 20.48
CA TRP A 511 3.15 -9.29 20.07
C TRP A 511 2.72 -9.48 18.60
N VAL A 512 1.62 -8.84 18.17
CA VAL A 512 1.15 -8.96 16.77
C VAL A 512 2.17 -8.36 15.79
N LEU A 513 2.74 -7.21 16.12
CA LEU A 513 3.70 -6.53 15.25
C LEU A 513 5.02 -7.30 15.14
N GLN A 514 5.50 -7.90 16.24
CA GLN A 514 6.75 -8.65 16.26
C GLN A 514 6.66 -9.97 15.51
N THR A 515 5.60 -10.75 15.74
CA THR A 515 5.42 -12.08 15.14
C THR A 515 5.23 -12.04 13.62
N ARG A 516 4.83 -10.89 13.06
CA ARG A 516 4.55 -10.70 11.63
C ARG A 516 3.51 -11.68 11.07
N LEU A 517 2.64 -12.21 11.91
CA LEU A 517 1.59 -13.13 11.47
C LEU A 517 0.68 -12.50 10.40
N THR A 518 0.46 -11.18 10.45
CA THR A 518 -0.29 -10.51 9.38
C THR A 518 0.40 -10.63 8.02
N ASN A 519 1.73 -10.61 7.96
CA ASN A 519 2.48 -10.75 6.71
C ASN A 519 2.49 -12.20 6.23
N SER A 520 2.65 -13.18 7.13
CA SER A 520 2.55 -14.59 6.76
C SER A 520 1.15 -14.93 6.24
N ILE A 521 0.08 -14.41 6.86
CA ILE A 521 -1.27 -14.59 6.36
C ILE A 521 -1.44 -13.91 5.00
N GLU A 522 -0.98 -12.66 4.84
CA GLU A 522 -1.03 -11.97 3.54
C GLU A 522 -0.36 -12.80 2.44
N GLU A 523 0.82 -13.34 2.72
CA GLU A 523 1.60 -14.11 1.76
C GLU A 523 1.02 -15.49 1.48
N TYR A 524 0.37 -16.12 2.47
CA TYR A 524 -0.30 -17.41 2.33
C TYR A 524 -1.59 -17.32 1.49
N ILE A 525 -2.43 -16.30 1.71
CA ILE A 525 -3.73 -16.22 1.03
C ILE A 525 -3.69 -15.46 -0.30
N ARG A 526 -2.69 -14.60 -0.52
CA ARG A 526 -2.55 -13.86 -1.79
C ARG A 526 -2.50 -14.85 -2.96
N PRO A 527 -3.27 -14.62 -4.03
CA PRO A 527 -3.11 -15.37 -5.26
C PRO A 527 -1.67 -15.30 -5.77
N ARG A 528 -1.07 -16.45 -6.01
CA ARG A 528 0.23 -16.56 -6.67
C ARG A 528 -0.01 -17.18 -8.05
N LYS A 529 0.78 -16.77 -9.03
CA LYS A 529 0.78 -17.42 -10.33
C LYS A 529 1.81 -18.56 -10.28
N ASN A 530 1.34 -19.80 -10.34
CA ASN A 530 2.27 -20.91 -10.46
C ASN A 530 2.94 -20.86 -11.82
N PHE A 531 4.26 -20.67 -11.81
CA PHE A 531 5.06 -20.70 -13.02
C PHE A 531 4.91 -22.09 -13.64
N ASN A 532 4.27 -22.16 -14.81
CA ASN A 532 4.14 -23.41 -15.54
C ASN A 532 5.28 -23.48 -16.56
N PRO A 533 6.34 -24.28 -16.33
CA PRO A 533 7.49 -24.34 -17.25
C PRO A 533 7.12 -24.80 -18.67
N ASP A 534 6.00 -25.51 -18.82
CA ASP A 534 5.53 -26.01 -20.12
C ASP A 534 4.81 -24.93 -20.94
N MET A 535 4.30 -23.88 -20.30
CA MET A 535 3.58 -22.77 -20.96
C MET A 535 4.30 -21.43 -20.87
N GLU A 536 5.19 -21.27 -19.90
CA GLU A 536 5.83 -20.01 -19.53
C GLU A 536 7.34 -20.24 -19.47
N SER A 537 8.08 -19.40 -20.19
CA SER A 537 9.53 -19.49 -20.25
C SER A 537 10.15 -18.20 -19.72
N LEU A 538 11.24 -18.36 -18.96
CA LEU A 538 12.17 -17.26 -18.68
C LEU A 538 12.80 -16.72 -19.97
N GLU A 539 12.78 -17.52 -21.05
CA GLU A 539 13.29 -17.14 -22.35
C GLU A 539 12.42 -16.07 -23.00
N PHE A 540 13.10 -15.08 -23.55
CA PHE A 540 12.50 -14.13 -24.47
C PHE A 540 12.59 -14.67 -25.90
N ARG A 541 11.48 -14.57 -26.64
CA ARG A 541 11.41 -14.93 -28.06
C ARG A 541 11.00 -13.71 -28.87
N ALA A 542 11.87 -13.27 -29.77
CA ALA A 542 11.65 -12.12 -30.64
C ALA A 542 10.80 -12.45 -31.89
N GLU A 543 9.77 -13.28 -31.74
CA GLU A 543 8.97 -13.78 -32.86
C GLU A 543 8.32 -12.62 -33.65
N GLY A 544 8.38 -12.69 -34.99
CA GLY A 544 7.80 -11.66 -35.87
C GLY A 544 8.54 -10.32 -35.91
N ARG A 545 9.69 -10.19 -35.21
CA ARG A 545 10.45 -8.94 -35.15
C ARG A 545 11.52 -8.84 -36.26
N PRO A 546 11.84 -7.62 -36.74
CA PRO A 546 12.83 -7.41 -37.79
C PRO A 546 14.26 -7.44 -37.22
N LEU A 547 14.81 -8.65 -37.08
CA LEU A 547 16.15 -8.86 -36.53
C LEU A 547 17.25 -8.69 -37.59
N ILE A 548 18.46 -8.32 -37.14
CA ILE A 548 19.68 -8.32 -37.95
C ILE A 548 20.08 -9.74 -38.40
N ALA A 549 20.96 -9.82 -39.40
CA ALA A 549 21.60 -11.07 -39.78
C ALA A 549 22.50 -11.59 -38.64
N ASN A 550 22.27 -12.82 -38.19
CA ASN A 550 22.94 -13.46 -37.03
C ASN A 550 22.65 -12.75 -35.69
N PRO A 551 21.39 -12.80 -35.20
CA PRO A 551 21.05 -12.19 -33.92
C PRO A 551 21.83 -12.84 -32.77
N VAL A 552 22.24 -12.02 -31.80
CA VAL A 552 22.75 -12.47 -30.50
C VAL A 552 21.61 -13.16 -29.75
N ASP A 553 21.84 -14.39 -29.30
CA ASP A 553 20.91 -15.05 -28.40
C ASP A 553 21.00 -14.44 -27.01
N VAL A 554 20.05 -13.54 -26.71
CA VAL A 554 20.02 -12.83 -25.44
C VAL A 554 19.75 -13.75 -24.26
N ASN A 555 19.15 -14.93 -24.47
CA ASN A 555 18.85 -15.87 -23.39
C ASN A 555 20.12 -16.50 -22.80
N ASN A 556 21.24 -16.46 -23.54
CA ASN A 556 22.55 -16.97 -23.10
C ASN A 556 23.46 -15.88 -22.49
N ILE A 557 23.02 -14.64 -22.34
CA ILE A 557 23.82 -13.60 -21.68
C ILE A 557 23.75 -13.81 -20.16
N ASP A 558 24.87 -13.82 -19.44
CA ASP A 558 24.82 -14.00 -17.99
C ASP A 558 24.16 -12.81 -17.26
N LEU A 559 23.32 -13.14 -16.28
CA LEU A 559 22.70 -12.20 -15.35
C LEU A 559 23.16 -12.53 -13.93
N GLY A 560 23.33 -11.51 -13.10
CA GLY A 560 23.46 -11.64 -11.65
C GLY A 560 22.22 -11.05 -10.98
N ILE A 561 21.49 -11.85 -10.23
CA ILE A 561 20.25 -11.46 -9.56
C ILE A 561 20.52 -11.34 -8.06
N GLU A 562 19.95 -10.34 -7.43
CA GLU A 562 19.91 -10.25 -5.98
C GLU A 562 18.47 -10.48 -5.51
N PHE A 563 18.28 -11.53 -4.71
CA PHE A 563 17.02 -11.81 -4.04
C PHE A 563 17.08 -11.28 -2.62
N SER A 564 15.97 -10.76 -2.11
CA SER A 564 15.94 -10.26 -0.74
C SER A 564 14.64 -10.63 -0.04
N GLY A 565 14.75 -10.85 1.27
CA GLY A 565 13.59 -11.06 2.11
C GLY A 565 13.83 -10.58 3.53
N LYS A 566 12.74 -10.39 4.27
CA LYS A 566 12.82 -9.95 5.65
C LYS A 566 12.84 -11.15 6.58
N PHE A 567 13.62 -11.02 7.66
CA PHE A 567 13.64 -11.97 8.77
C PHE A 567 12.22 -12.26 9.31
N PRO A 568 11.98 -13.45 9.90
CA PRO A 568 10.66 -13.89 10.35
C PRO A 568 10.04 -13.02 11.45
N LEU A 569 10.86 -12.32 12.25
CA LEU A 569 10.42 -11.36 13.26
C LEU A 569 10.67 -9.89 12.85
N MET A 570 9.80 -9.00 13.31
CA MET A 570 9.95 -7.55 13.12
C MET A 570 10.73 -6.91 14.26
N VAL A 571 11.64 -6.00 13.91
CA VAL A 571 12.28 -5.10 14.87
C VAL A 571 11.28 -4.11 15.43
N ARG A 572 11.29 -3.96 16.75
CA ARG A 572 10.54 -2.94 17.47
C ARG A 572 11.52 -2.08 18.23
N GLY A 573 11.47 -0.78 17.99
CA GLY A 573 12.29 0.20 18.69
C GLY A 573 11.55 1.50 18.91
N ASP A 574 11.97 2.21 19.95
CA ASP A 574 11.55 3.58 20.22
C ASP A 574 12.39 4.55 19.42
N PHE A 575 11.73 5.60 18.94
CA PHE A 575 12.37 6.66 18.18
C PHE A 575 11.98 8.02 18.74
N SER A 576 12.83 9.03 18.53
CA SER A 576 12.53 10.41 18.88
C SER A 576 11.19 10.84 18.27
N ARG A 577 10.41 11.59 19.06
CA ARG A 577 9.08 12.05 18.65
C ARG A 577 9.15 12.96 17.43
N GLU A 578 10.14 13.84 17.41
CA GLU A 578 10.41 14.78 16.34
C GLU A 578 11.67 14.36 15.56
N ARG A 579 11.79 14.83 14.32
CA ARG A 579 13.03 14.70 13.55
C ARG A 579 14.06 15.66 14.15
N LEU A 580 15.30 15.20 14.30
CA LEU A 580 16.40 16.00 14.84
C LEU A 580 17.02 16.87 13.73
N GLY A 581 18.14 17.55 14.05
CA GLY A 581 18.81 18.50 13.14
C GLY A 581 19.29 17.90 11.81
N ASP A 582 19.37 16.57 11.70
CA ASP A 582 19.68 15.82 10.48
C ASP A 582 18.42 15.38 9.69
N ASN A 583 17.25 15.87 10.09
CA ASN A 583 15.94 15.53 9.55
C ASN A 583 15.59 14.03 9.69
N LYS A 584 16.22 13.30 10.61
CA LYS A 584 15.89 11.90 10.94
C LYS A 584 15.32 11.78 12.33
N ARG A 585 14.48 10.78 12.56
CA ARG A 585 14.12 10.37 13.92
C ARG A 585 15.23 9.48 14.46
N ALA A 586 15.75 9.80 15.63
CA ALA A 586 16.82 9.03 16.24
C ALA A 586 16.25 7.78 16.92
N TRP A 587 16.94 6.64 16.77
CA TRP A 587 16.64 5.45 17.56
C TRP A 587 17.04 5.68 19.02
N LEU A 588 16.19 5.23 19.94
CA LEU A 588 16.36 5.43 21.37
C LEU A 588 16.65 4.12 22.09
N GLN A 589 15.83 3.10 21.87
CA GLN A 589 16.06 1.76 22.40
C GLN A 589 15.34 0.72 21.54
N THR A 590 15.80 -0.54 21.60
CA THR A 590 15.11 -1.68 20.99
C THR A 590 14.22 -2.35 22.05
N ARG A 591 12.95 -2.59 21.72
CA ARG A 591 11.98 -3.30 22.57
C ARG A 591 11.92 -4.79 22.27
N GLY A 592 12.05 -5.16 20.99
CA GLY A 592 12.13 -6.56 20.60
C GLY A 592 12.73 -6.70 19.22
N ASP A 593 13.66 -7.62 19.10
CA ASP A 593 14.36 -7.92 17.86
C ASP A 593 14.95 -9.34 17.92
N LEU A 594 15.45 -9.82 16.79
CA LEU A 594 16.40 -10.92 16.76
C LEU A 594 17.73 -10.46 17.37
N THR A 595 18.43 -11.36 18.04
CA THR A 595 19.85 -11.15 18.39
C THR A 595 20.71 -11.34 17.14
N GLU A 596 21.98 -10.94 17.22
CA GLU A 596 22.95 -11.19 16.13
C GLU A 596 23.15 -12.69 15.88
N GLU A 597 23.30 -13.48 16.94
CA GLU A 597 23.43 -14.94 16.87
C GLU A 597 22.24 -15.62 16.19
N GLU A 598 21.02 -15.17 16.49
CA GLU A 598 19.82 -15.73 15.84
C GLU A 598 19.76 -15.38 14.36
N ARG A 599 20.15 -14.16 13.99
CA ARG A 599 20.25 -13.80 12.58
C ARG A 599 21.30 -14.64 11.88
N LYS A 600 22.48 -14.79 12.49
CA LYS A 600 23.56 -15.63 11.97
C LYS A 600 23.07 -17.07 11.75
N GLN A 601 22.35 -17.64 12.71
CA GLN A 601 21.79 -18.98 12.55
C GLN A 601 20.73 -19.06 11.46
N ILE A 602 19.82 -18.08 11.36
CA ILE A 602 18.82 -18.04 10.28
C ILE A 602 19.50 -17.95 8.90
N ILE A 603 20.51 -17.10 8.74
CA ILE A 603 21.24 -16.96 7.46
C ILE A 603 21.96 -18.26 7.10
N LYS A 604 22.59 -18.91 8.08
CA LYS A 604 23.20 -20.24 7.91
C LYS A 604 22.16 -21.26 7.48
N ASN A 605 20.97 -21.26 8.08
CA ASN A 605 19.91 -22.20 7.72
C ASN A 605 19.42 -21.96 6.29
N VAL A 606 19.23 -20.71 5.88
CA VAL A 606 18.88 -20.35 4.50
C VAL A 606 19.93 -20.84 3.52
N ALA A 607 21.22 -20.66 3.84
CA ALA A 607 22.33 -21.15 3.03
C ALA A 607 22.32 -22.70 2.92
N THR A 608 22.05 -23.41 4.01
CA THR A 608 21.92 -24.88 4.02
C THR A 608 20.74 -25.34 3.18
N SER A 609 19.54 -24.77 3.38
CA SER A 609 18.35 -25.11 2.59
C SER A 609 18.56 -24.81 1.11
N LEU A 610 19.21 -23.70 0.75
CA LEU A 610 19.55 -23.39 -0.63
C LEU A 610 20.50 -24.42 -1.24
N LYS A 611 21.55 -24.82 -0.51
CA LYS A 611 22.49 -25.85 -0.94
C LYS A 611 21.77 -27.16 -1.26
N GLU A 612 20.88 -27.60 -0.37
CA GLU A 612 20.10 -28.83 -0.54
C GLU A 612 19.16 -28.72 -1.76
N ASN A 613 18.46 -27.59 -1.89
CA ASN A 613 17.54 -27.35 -3.01
C ASN A 613 18.27 -27.22 -4.37
N LEU A 614 19.53 -26.79 -4.39
CA LEU A 614 20.39 -26.77 -5.59
C LEU A 614 21.09 -28.13 -5.86
N GLY A 615 20.89 -29.13 -5.01
CA GLY A 615 21.49 -30.46 -5.14
C GLY A 615 23.01 -30.47 -4.97
N SER A 616 23.55 -29.59 -4.14
CA SER A 616 24.99 -29.51 -3.86
C SER A 616 25.41 -30.27 -2.61
N GLU A 617 26.57 -30.90 -2.66
CA GLU A 617 27.22 -31.54 -1.51
C GLU A 617 28.28 -30.64 -0.84
N ALA A 618 28.50 -29.43 -1.34
CA ALA A 618 29.53 -28.53 -0.83
C ALA A 618 29.22 -27.97 0.57
N ASP A 619 30.25 -27.69 1.37
CA ASP A 619 30.06 -27.13 2.70
C ASP A 619 29.58 -25.67 2.68
N VAL A 620 28.72 -25.32 3.64
CA VAL A 620 28.34 -23.92 3.92
C VAL A 620 29.48 -23.25 4.67
N THR A 621 30.04 -22.18 4.12
CA THR A 621 31.22 -21.50 4.65
C THR A 621 30.89 -20.07 5.06
N GLU A 622 31.17 -19.69 6.31
CA GLU A 622 31.12 -18.29 6.75
C GLU A 622 32.24 -17.49 6.07
N ILE A 623 31.93 -16.27 5.61
CA ILE A 623 32.90 -15.40 4.92
C ILE A 623 32.93 -14.02 5.59
N ASP A 624 34.10 -13.38 5.58
CA ASP A 624 34.25 -12.00 6.04
C ASP A 624 33.42 -11.08 5.13
N ALA A 625 32.40 -10.45 5.71
CA ALA A 625 31.52 -9.53 5.01
C ALA A 625 32.10 -8.11 5.10
N ASP A 626 32.68 -7.61 4.01
CA ASP A 626 33.08 -6.19 3.93
C ASP A 626 31.85 -5.33 3.63
N GLY A 627 31.28 -4.76 4.70
CA GLY A 627 30.15 -3.86 4.65
C GLY A 627 30.41 -2.72 3.68
N HIS A 628 29.69 -2.70 2.55
CA HIS A 628 29.75 -1.70 1.47
C HIS A 628 29.31 -0.28 1.90
N GLY A 629 29.82 0.23 3.03
CA GLY A 629 29.37 1.41 3.74
C GLY A 629 27.94 1.33 4.27
N HIS A 630 27.37 0.13 4.41
CA HIS A 630 26.02 -0.10 4.95
C HIS A 630 25.98 -1.04 6.17
N GLY A 631 27.16 -1.44 6.66
CA GLY A 631 27.29 -2.24 7.87
C GLY A 631 26.71 -3.64 7.70
N LEU A 632 27.23 -4.42 6.75
CA LEU A 632 27.09 -5.89 6.79
C LEU A 632 27.74 -6.42 8.07
N ASP A 633 27.12 -7.44 8.69
CA ASP A 633 27.69 -8.15 9.86
C ASP A 633 27.98 -9.62 9.57
N VAL A 634 27.11 -10.31 8.83
CA VAL A 634 27.19 -11.77 8.65
C VAL A 634 26.94 -12.16 7.20
N ALA A 635 27.81 -13.00 6.65
CA ALA A 635 27.62 -13.62 5.33
C ALA A 635 28.08 -15.08 5.31
N PHE A 636 27.34 -15.90 4.58
CA PHE A 636 27.69 -17.29 4.27
C PHE A 636 27.76 -17.48 2.77
N SER A 637 28.61 -18.39 2.32
CA SER A 637 28.68 -18.80 0.92
C SER A 637 28.52 -20.31 0.76
N ILE A 638 27.94 -20.69 -0.38
CA ILE A 638 27.85 -22.07 -0.83
C ILE A 638 28.37 -22.17 -2.27
N ARG A 639 28.72 -23.39 -2.67
CA ARG A 639 28.92 -23.76 -4.08
C ARG A 639 27.75 -24.61 -4.53
N ASP A 640 27.24 -24.39 -5.73
CA ASP A 640 26.22 -25.28 -6.31
C ASP A 640 26.84 -26.49 -7.03
N SER A 641 25.99 -27.32 -7.66
CA SER A 641 26.42 -28.50 -8.42
C SER A 641 27.29 -28.19 -9.65
N GLN A 642 27.37 -26.92 -10.08
CA GLN A 642 28.23 -26.44 -11.16
C GLN A 642 29.47 -25.69 -10.62
N ASP A 643 29.73 -25.78 -9.31
CA ASP A 643 30.80 -25.06 -8.60
C ASP A 643 30.68 -23.52 -8.69
N ARG A 644 29.48 -22.98 -8.91
CA ARG A 644 29.25 -21.52 -8.89
C ARG A 644 29.02 -21.06 -7.45
N LYS A 645 29.58 -19.90 -7.08
CA LYS A 645 29.48 -19.34 -5.73
C LYS A 645 28.20 -18.53 -5.55
N TRP A 646 27.43 -18.86 -4.51
CA TRP A 646 26.28 -18.10 -4.04
C TRP A 646 26.58 -17.51 -2.67
N ILE A 647 26.08 -16.31 -2.38
CA ILE A 647 26.31 -15.63 -1.10
C ILE A 647 24.96 -15.28 -0.48
N ILE A 648 24.81 -15.53 0.82
CA ILE A 648 23.64 -15.18 1.61
C ILE A 648 24.14 -14.29 2.75
N GLU A 649 23.63 -13.06 2.85
CA GLU A 649 24.17 -12.02 3.73
C GLU A 649 23.09 -11.22 4.46
N TRP A 650 23.47 -10.64 5.60
CA TRP A 650 22.65 -9.68 6.34
C TRP A 650 23.03 -8.25 5.96
N ASP A 651 22.20 -7.61 5.15
CA ASP A 651 22.41 -6.23 4.73
C ASP A 651 21.22 -5.31 5.08
N GLY A 652 21.40 -4.01 4.86
CA GLY A 652 20.44 -2.96 5.18
C GLY A 652 20.30 -2.72 6.67
N ILE A 653 21.35 -3.00 7.45
CA ILE A 653 21.36 -2.94 8.91
C ILE A 653 21.20 -1.49 9.38
N GLY A 654 20.27 -1.27 10.32
CA GLY A 654 20.21 -0.02 11.06
C GLY A 654 21.26 -0.02 12.16
N ARG A 655 22.22 0.92 12.12
CA ARG A 655 23.16 1.19 13.22
C ARG A 655 22.93 2.58 13.79
N THR A 656 23.44 2.84 14.99
CA THR A 656 23.36 4.18 15.58
C THR A 656 24.71 4.56 16.13
N TYR A 657 25.07 5.82 15.92
CA TYR A 657 26.37 6.38 16.25
C TYR A 657 26.25 7.33 17.44
N ASP A 658 27.32 7.44 18.21
CA ASP A 658 27.51 8.53 19.15
C ASP A 658 27.92 9.83 18.42
N ASP A 659 28.18 10.91 19.17
CA ASP A 659 28.62 12.18 18.58
C ASP A 659 30.10 12.20 18.17
N ASN A 660 30.86 11.14 18.46
CA ASN A 660 32.21 10.91 17.94
C ASN A 660 32.20 10.09 16.63
N GLY A 661 31.04 9.52 16.27
CA GLY A 661 30.89 8.67 15.10
C GLY A 661 31.24 7.21 15.36
N GLU A 662 31.35 6.80 16.62
CA GLU A 662 31.51 5.41 17.03
C GLU A 662 30.15 4.70 17.06
N ILE A 663 30.11 3.45 16.60
CA ILE A 663 28.89 2.64 16.63
C ILE A 663 28.53 2.36 18.09
N LEU A 664 27.29 2.65 18.47
CA LEU A 664 26.77 2.27 19.77
C LEU A 664 26.63 0.74 19.82
N GLU A 665 27.18 0.14 20.88
CA GLU A 665 27.07 -1.29 21.15
C GLU A 665 25.60 -1.74 21.13
N ASN A 666 25.32 -2.91 20.55
CA ASN A 666 23.98 -3.48 20.42
C ASN A 666 22.96 -2.61 19.65
N SER A 667 23.41 -1.60 18.89
CA SER A 667 22.51 -0.77 18.07
C SER A 667 22.18 -1.37 16.71
N ALA A 668 22.93 -2.40 16.26
CA ALA A 668 22.66 -3.15 15.04
C ALA A 668 21.27 -3.80 15.12
N ARG A 669 20.42 -3.51 14.13
CA ARG A 669 19.03 -3.95 14.13
C ARG A 669 18.46 -3.98 12.73
N GLY A 670 17.47 -4.85 12.53
CA GLY A 670 16.68 -4.92 11.30
C GLY A 670 17.43 -5.48 10.13
N GLY A 671 17.41 -4.77 9.00
CA GLY A 671 17.96 -5.28 7.73
C GLY A 671 17.05 -6.24 6.98
N SER A 672 17.65 -6.94 6.04
CA SER A 672 17.10 -8.00 5.20
C SER A 672 18.13 -9.13 5.10
N ILE A 673 17.68 -10.31 4.73
CA ILE A 673 18.56 -11.30 4.11
C ILE A 673 18.64 -10.95 2.63
N GLU A 674 19.85 -10.84 2.12
CA GLU A 674 20.15 -10.67 0.70
C GLU A 674 20.89 -11.90 0.19
N LEU A 675 20.47 -12.40 -0.96
CA LEU A 675 21.03 -13.58 -1.62
C LEU A 675 21.54 -13.13 -2.98
N VAL A 676 22.85 -13.12 -3.10
CA VAL A 676 23.58 -12.70 -4.29
C VAL A 676 23.89 -13.95 -5.11
N THR A 677 23.32 -14.03 -6.31
CA THR A 677 23.60 -15.15 -7.22
C THR A 677 25.00 -15.02 -7.85
N PRO A 678 25.58 -16.11 -8.36
CA PRO A 678 26.62 -16.00 -9.38
C PRO A 678 26.12 -15.21 -10.60
N LYS A 679 27.03 -14.84 -11.49
CA LYS A 679 26.66 -14.48 -12.87
C LYS A 679 26.42 -15.77 -13.64
N PHE A 680 25.22 -15.95 -14.19
CA PHE A 680 24.80 -17.18 -14.85
C PHE A 680 23.61 -16.94 -15.79
N VAL A 681 23.29 -17.93 -16.61
CA VAL A 681 22.02 -18.01 -17.34
C VAL A 681 20.96 -18.58 -16.39
N PRO A 682 19.99 -17.78 -15.88
CA PRO A 682 19.07 -18.25 -14.86
C PRO A 682 18.10 -19.31 -15.40
N LYS A 683 17.94 -20.40 -14.66
CA LYS A 683 16.92 -21.42 -14.92
C LYS A 683 15.81 -21.38 -13.89
N THR A 684 14.62 -21.82 -14.29
CA THR A 684 13.43 -21.84 -13.44
C THR A 684 13.66 -22.62 -12.15
N GLU A 685 14.30 -23.79 -12.24
CA GLU A 685 14.54 -24.67 -11.09
C GLU A 685 15.49 -24.02 -10.07
N GLU A 686 16.48 -23.25 -10.55
CA GLU A 686 17.44 -22.55 -9.69
C GLU A 686 16.77 -21.37 -8.96
N ILE A 687 15.85 -20.65 -9.62
CA ILE A 687 15.05 -19.60 -8.99
C ILE A 687 14.06 -20.20 -8.00
N GLN A 688 13.40 -21.32 -8.34
CA GLN A 688 12.52 -22.03 -7.42
C GLN A 688 13.25 -22.52 -6.16
N ALA A 689 14.50 -22.99 -6.30
CA ALA A 689 15.33 -23.39 -5.16
C ALA A 689 15.57 -22.24 -4.18
N VAL A 690 15.73 -21.01 -4.67
CA VAL A 690 15.85 -19.80 -3.83
C VAL A 690 14.58 -19.56 -3.02
N TYR A 691 13.41 -19.54 -3.67
CA TYR A 691 12.15 -19.27 -2.96
C TYR A 691 11.75 -20.40 -2.03
N LYS A 692 12.09 -21.65 -2.37
CA LYS A 692 11.92 -22.78 -1.48
C LYS A 692 12.78 -22.63 -0.22
N ALA A 693 14.05 -22.23 -0.36
CA ALA A 693 14.92 -21.96 0.79
C ALA A 693 14.39 -20.81 1.66
N PHE A 694 13.80 -19.78 1.05
CA PHE A 694 13.13 -18.70 1.79
C PHE A 694 11.88 -19.20 2.53
N GLU A 695 11.02 -19.98 1.88
CA GLU A 695 9.81 -20.56 2.45
C GLU A 695 10.13 -21.48 3.64
N ASP A 696 11.09 -22.39 3.47
CA ASP A 696 11.55 -23.33 4.50
C ASP A 696 12.03 -22.61 5.78
N ASN A 697 12.43 -21.33 5.67
CA ASN A 697 12.95 -20.51 6.75
C ASN A 697 12.04 -19.31 7.13
N ASP A 698 10.84 -19.19 6.56
CA ASP A 698 9.92 -18.02 6.67
C ASP A 698 10.63 -16.67 6.44
N ILE A 699 11.51 -16.65 5.44
CA ILE A 699 12.04 -15.41 4.90
C ILE A 699 10.97 -14.86 3.96
N LEU A 700 10.50 -13.65 4.25
CA LEU A 700 9.39 -13.04 3.51
C LEU A 700 9.94 -12.05 2.48
N PRO A 701 9.93 -12.37 1.18
CA PRO A 701 10.18 -11.39 0.14
C PRO A 701 9.25 -10.19 0.27
N ASN A 702 9.75 -9.00 -0.05
CA ASN A 702 8.97 -7.79 0.14
C ASN A 702 9.37 -6.72 -0.87
N LEU A 703 8.38 -6.12 -1.56
CA LEU A 703 8.57 -4.97 -2.45
C LEU A 703 9.31 -3.80 -1.77
N GLN A 704 9.15 -3.64 -0.46
CA GLN A 704 9.77 -2.58 0.34
C GLN A 704 11.14 -2.95 0.91
N GLY A 705 11.58 -4.21 0.80
CA GLY A 705 12.78 -4.73 1.45
C GLY A 705 13.90 -5.08 0.48
N GLY A 706 15.15 -4.72 0.84
CA GLY A 706 16.39 -5.24 0.24
C GLY A 706 16.67 -4.84 -1.21
N GLY A 707 17.94 -4.85 -1.58
CA GLY A 707 18.52 -4.39 -2.84
C GLY A 707 18.24 -5.26 -4.06
N GLY A 708 16.98 -5.57 -4.41
CA GLY A 708 16.68 -6.26 -5.68
C GLY A 708 17.46 -5.64 -6.86
N HIS A 709 18.43 -6.39 -7.37
CA HIS A 709 19.38 -5.96 -8.39
C HIS A 709 19.37 -6.96 -9.53
N ILE A 710 19.35 -6.47 -10.77
CA ILE A 710 19.69 -7.26 -11.94
C ILE A 710 20.95 -6.67 -12.53
N ASN A 711 22.02 -7.44 -12.45
CA ASN A 711 23.30 -7.16 -13.06
C ASN A 711 23.35 -7.83 -14.43
N VAL A 712 23.63 -7.04 -15.47
CA VAL A 712 23.91 -7.54 -16.81
C VAL A 712 25.41 -7.52 -17.03
N ASP A 713 25.98 -8.63 -17.50
CA ASP A 713 27.37 -8.64 -17.93
C ASP A 713 27.56 -7.78 -19.19
N LEU A 714 28.49 -6.83 -19.13
CA LEU A 714 28.78 -5.95 -20.26
C LEU A 714 29.59 -6.63 -21.36
N ALA A 715 30.07 -7.86 -21.16
CA ALA A 715 30.69 -8.67 -22.22
C ALA A 715 29.77 -8.82 -23.45
N ALA A 716 28.44 -8.82 -23.26
CA ALA A 716 27.48 -8.82 -24.36
C ALA A 716 27.59 -7.61 -25.31
N PHE A 717 28.15 -6.51 -24.82
CA PHE A 717 28.36 -5.24 -25.52
C PHE A 717 29.83 -4.97 -25.87
N GLU A 718 30.72 -5.93 -25.70
CA GLU A 718 32.14 -5.75 -26.02
C GLU A 718 32.31 -5.41 -27.52
N GLY A 719 32.98 -4.30 -27.81
CA GLY A 719 33.12 -3.77 -29.17
C GLY A 719 31.83 -3.21 -29.80
N LYS A 720 30.75 -3.06 -29.03
CA LYS A 720 29.41 -2.66 -29.48
C LYS A 720 28.87 -1.42 -28.71
N PRO A 721 29.57 -0.28 -28.74
CA PRO A 721 29.16 0.91 -27.98
C PRO A 721 27.85 1.51 -28.49
N LYS A 722 27.55 1.38 -29.79
CA LYS A 722 26.28 1.82 -30.37
C LYS A 722 25.10 1.06 -29.77
N GLU A 723 25.20 -0.25 -29.64
CA GLU A 723 24.17 -1.11 -29.09
C GLU A 723 23.96 -0.82 -27.59
N LEU A 724 25.04 -0.53 -26.84
CA LEU A 724 24.92 -0.10 -25.45
C LEU A 724 24.23 1.27 -25.32
N ALA A 725 24.56 2.23 -26.18
CA ALA A 725 23.88 3.53 -26.21
C ALA A 725 22.39 3.38 -26.56
N ARG A 726 22.07 2.49 -27.53
CA ARG A 726 20.68 2.11 -27.86
C ARG A 726 19.97 1.51 -26.66
N PHE A 727 20.61 0.62 -25.90
CA PHE A 727 20.03 0.04 -24.68
C PHE A 727 19.64 1.12 -23.67
N LEU A 728 20.53 2.09 -23.40
CA LEU A 728 20.24 3.20 -22.49
C LEU A 728 19.08 4.07 -22.99
N SER A 729 19.00 4.33 -24.30
CA SER A 729 17.87 5.03 -24.91
C SER A 729 16.55 4.27 -24.71
N ILE A 730 16.53 2.96 -24.99
CA ILE A 730 15.35 2.09 -24.81
C ILE A 730 14.89 2.07 -23.35
N PHE A 731 15.83 1.95 -22.40
CA PHE A 731 15.50 2.02 -20.98
C PHE A 731 14.83 3.36 -20.64
N HIS A 732 15.37 4.48 -21.12
CA HIS A 732 14.83 5.81 -20.81
C HIS A 732 13.48 6.11 -21.48
N GLU A 733 13.18 5.52 -22.62
CA GLU A 733 11.86 5.60 -23.28
C GLU A 733 10.75 4.94 -22.44
N HIS A 734 11.10 3.98 -21.58
CA HIS A 734 10.13 3.19 -20.80
C HIS A 734 10.35 3.24 -19.27
N ARG A 735 11.29 4.06 -18.79
CA ARG A 735 11.77 4.03 -17.38
C ARG A 735 10.69 4.25 -16.33
N SER A 736 9.67 5.05 -16.63
CA SER A 736 8.65 5.41 -15.65
C SER A 736 7.67 4.25 -15.42
N VAL A 737 7.25 3.56 -16.48
CA VAL A 737 6.38 2.38 -16.33
C VAL A 737 7.15 1.18 -15.75
N ILE A 738 8.43 1.01 -16.11
CA ILE A 738 9.33 0.03 -15.48
C ILE A 738 9.45 0.30 -13.98
N SER A 739 9.67 1.57 -13.59
CA SER A 739 9.69 1.99 -12.19
C SER A 739 8.37 1.70 -11.49
N LEU A 740 7.22 1.97 -12.12
CA LEU A 740 5.92 1.70 -11.52
C LEU A 740 5.73 0.21 -11.18
N MET A 741 6.13 -0.70 -12.08
CA MET A 741 6.02 -2.14 -11.87
C MET A 741 7.03 -2.65 -10.84
N PHE A 742 8.30 -2.26 -10.98
CA PHE A 742 9.42 -2.93 -10.33
C PHE A 742 10.20 -2.03 -9.38
N GLN A 743 9.72 -0.85 -9.02
CA GLN A 743 10.36 -0.01 -8.01
C GLN A 743 9.32 0.64 -7.10
N HIS A 744 9.21 0.15 -5.86
CA HIS A 744 8.26 0.70 -4.89
C HIS A 744 8.48 2.22 -4.69
N VAL A 745 7.41 3.01 -4.59
CA VAL A 745 7.48 4.49 -4.56
C VAL A 745 8.42 5.07 -3.49
N ASN A 746 8.55 4.42 -2.33
CA ASN A 746 9.49 4.83 -1.28
C ASN A 746 10.97 4.61 -1.67
N ARG A 747 11.26 3.71 -2.61
CA ARG A 747 12.60 3.38 -3.11
C ARG A 747 13.06 4.29 -4.25
N VAL A 748 12.14 4.90 -5.00
CA VAL A 748 12.45 5.97 -6.00
C VAL A 748 13.26 7.12 -5.38
N ARG A 749 13.11 7.33 -4.06
CA ARG A 749 13.87 8.36 -3.35
C ARG A 749 15.25 7.90 -2.91
N THR A 750 15.56 6.61 -3.02
CA THR A 750 16.85 5.99 -2.71
C THR A 750 17.61 5.65 -4.00
N SER A 751 16.91 5.33 -5.08
CA SER A 751 17.44 5.18 -6.43
C SER A 751 16.83 6.25 -7.32
N GLU A 752 17.59 7.31 -7.56
CA GLU A 752 17.11 8.51 -8.24
C GLU A 752 16.91 8.25 -9.74
N PRO A 753 15.78 8.70 -10.33
CA PRO A 753 15.65 8.80 -11.77
C PRO A 753 16.66 9.83 -12.27
N ILE A 754 17.61 9.39 -13.09
CA ILE A 754 18.67 10.28 -13.56
C ILE A 754 18.11 11.39 -14.46
N GLU A 755 18.63 12.61 -14.32
CA GLU A 755 18.33 13.69 -15.26
C GLU A 755 19.03 13.39 -16.59
N VAL A 756 18.25 13.25 -17.66
CA VAL A 756 18.76 13.00 -19.02
C VAL A 756 18.55 14.29 -19.80
N SER A 757 19.63 14.94 -20.21
CA SER A 757 19.57 16.15 -21.01
C SER A 757 19.09 15.84 -22.43
N ASP A 758 18.52 16.85 -23.12
CA ASP A 758 18.16 16.70 -24.54
C ASP A 758 19.37 16.29 -25.40
N ASN A 759 20.56 16.81 -25.05
CA ASN A 759 21.81 16.47 -25.72
C ASN A 759 22.21 15.01 -25.50
N LEU A 760 22.16 14.52 -24.27
CA LEU A 760 22.45 13.13 -23.96
C LEU A 760 21.45 12.20 -24.66
N SER A 761 20.16 12.52 -24.60
CA SER A 761 19.11 11.71 -25.24
C SER A 761 19.34 11.59 -26.75
N GLU A 762 19.60 12.72 -27.41
CA GLU A 762 19.87 12.76 -28.86
C GLU A 762 21.14 12.00 -29.23
N LYS A 763 22.20 12.13 -28.43
CA LYS A 763 23.47 11.42 -28.67
C LYS A 763 23.38 9.92 -28.42
N LEU A 764 22.61 9.47 -27.43
CA LEU A 764 22.43 8.05 -27.15
C LEU A 764 21.66 7.35 -28.26
N LYS A 765 20.54 7.95 -28.72
CA LYS A 765 19.67 7.31 -29.73
C LYS A 765 20.36 7.19 -31.11
N ASN A 766 21.21 8.16 -31.44
CA ASN A 766 21.92 8.28 -32.72
C ASN A 766 23.44 8.06 -32.58
N PHE A 767 23.87 7.26 -31.61
CA PHE A 767 25.29 7.08 -31.32
C PHE A 767 26.03 6.31 -32.42
N GLU A 768 27.09 6.90 -32.97
CA GLU A 768 27.98 6.27 -33.96
C GLU A 768 29.48 6.40 -33.57
N GLY A 769 29.75 6.77 -32.31
CA GLY A 769 31.11 6.98 -31.80
C GLY A 769 31.83 5.69 -31.38
N SER A 770 33.04 5.85 -30.88
CA SER A 770 33.83 4.77 -30.28
C SER A 770 33.41 4.46 -28.84
N GLU A 771 33.95 3.39 -28.25
CA GLU A 771 33.74 3.07 -26.84
C GLU A 771 34.23 4.18 -25.90
N GLU A 772 35.37 4.79 -26.24
CA GLU A 772 35.91 5.95 -25.54
C GLU A 772 34.95 7.14 -25.59
N ASP A 773 34.37 7.41 -26.77
CA ASP A 773 33.41 8.51 -26.93
C ASP A 773 32.17 8.30 -26.07
N LEU A 774 31.67 7.06 -25.95
CA LEU A 774 30.51 6.76 -25.12
C LEU A 774 30.84 6.90 -23.63
N LYS A 775 31.99 6.39 -23.18
CA LYS A 775 32.43 6.51 -21.78
C LYS A 775 32.57 7.97 -21.37
N LYS A 776 33.22 8.79 -22.21
CA LYS A 776 33.35 10.24 -22.00
C LYS A 776 32.00 10.92 -21.99
N LEU A 777 31.12 10.62 -22.95
CA LEU A 777 29.77 11.16 -23.02
C LEU A 777 29.00 10.91 -21.71
N LEU A 778 28.99 9.66 -21.22
CA LEU A 778 28.29 9.31 -19.98
C LEU A 778 28.88 10.05 -18.77
N TYR A 779 30.20 10.19 -18.67
CA TYR A 779 30.81 10.93 -17.57
C TYR A 779 30.54 12.44 -17.64
N GLU A 780 30.66 13.04 -18.83
CA GLU A 780 30.50 14.48 -19.07
C GLU A 780 29.05 14.94 -18.86
N GLU A 781 28.07 14.15 -19.33
CA GLU A 781 26.63 14.37 -19.10
C GLU A 781 26.17 13.96 -17.69
N ARG A 782 27.11 13.58 -16.82
CA ARG A 782 26.86 13.22 -15.41
C ARG A 782 25.88 12.06 -15.27
N TYR A 783 26.14 10.97 -15.99
CA TYR A 783 25.39 9.73 -15.89
C TYR A 783 25.67 8.96 -14.57
N PHE A 784 25.56 9.65 -13.44
CA PHE A 784 25.76 9.16 -12.08
C PHE A 784 25.04 10.09 -11.09
N ASN A 785 24.79 9.64 -9.86
CA ASN A 785 24.19 10.50 -8.84
C ASN A 785 25.20 11.58 -8.40
N THR A 786 24.81 12.85 -8.55
CA THR A 786 25.66 14.01 -8.23
C THR A 786 25.22 14.74 -6.95
N ARG A 787 24.30 14.18 -6.15
CA ARG A 787 23.74 14.86 -4.98
C ARG A 787 24.56 14.63 -3.72
N PHE A 788 24.60 15.67 -2.90
CA PHE A 788 25.20 15.66 -1.57
C PHE A 788 24.51 14.64 -0.65
N GLY A 789 25.29 13.84 0.07
CA GLY A 789 24.79 12.82 1.00
C GLY A 789 24.26 11.56 0.36
N ARG A 790 24.65 11.29 -0.88
CA ARG A 790 24.26 10.10 -1.64
C ARG A 790 25.48 9.54 -2.35
N LYS A 791 25.48 8.23 -2.59
CA LYS A 791 26.53 7.55 -3.36
C LYS A 791 26.26 7.72 -4.86
N THR A 792 27.32 7.81 -5.67
CA THR A 792 27.23 7.98 -7.14
C THR A 792 26.41 6.91 -7.84
N ARG A 793 26.41 5.68 -7.30
CA ARG A 793 25.60 4.56 -7.77
C ARG A 793 24.10 4.62 -7.44
N TYR A 794 23.61 5.57 -6.65
CA TYR A 794 22.20 5.62 -6.21
C TYR A 794 21.25 6.13 -7.31
N LEU A 795 21.15 5.36 -8.39
CA LEU A 795 20.34 5.58 -9.58
C LEU A 795 19.49 4.36 -9.92
N GLN A 796 18.60 4.46 -10.91
CA GLN A 796 17.79 3.33 -11.40
C GLN A 796 18.62 2.34 -12.23
N ILE A 797 19.59 2.85 -12.98
CA ILE A 797 20.54 2.07 -13.76
C ILE A 797 21.94 2.64 -13.51
N ASP A 798 22.85 1.80 -13.02
CA ASP A 798 24.22 2.18 -12.72
C ASP A 798 25.15 1.69 -13.84
N MET A 799 25.89 2.64 -14.41
CA MET A 799 26.86 2.45 -15.49
C MET A 799 28.29 2.80 -15.06
N SER A 800 28.52 3.09 -13.77
CA SER A 800 29.84 3.53 -13.28
C SER A 800 30.95 2.53 -13.57
N ALA A 801 30.67 1.23 -13.50
CA ALA A 801 31.63 0.17 -13.87
C ALA A 801 31.97 0.15 -15.38
N TYR A 802 31.12 0.69 -16.25
CA TYR A 802 31.43 0.82 -17.68
C TYR A 802 32.43 1.95 -17.94
N PHE A 803 32.19 3.15 -17.40
CA PHE A 803 33.02 4.33 -17.64
C PHE A 803 34.11 4.56 -16.58
N GLN A 804 34.37 3.58 -15.71
CA GLN A 804 35.32 3.72 -14.59
C GLN A 804 36.73 4.18 -14.97
N ASP A 805 37.18 3.84 -16.18
CA ASP A 805 38.49 4.15 -16.72
C ASP A 805 38.66 5.62 -17.13
N VAL A 806 37.57 6.38 -17.29
CA VAL A 806 37.58 7.83 -17.60
C VAL A 806 37.26 8.71 -16.38
N ILE A 807 37.03 8.12 -15.21
CA ILE A 807 36.76 8.87 -13.96
C ILE A 807 38.06 9.53 -13.47
N PRO A 808 38.08 10.84 -13.14
CA PRO A 808 39.22 11.50 -12.49
C PRO A 808 39.68 10.78 -11.21
N GLU A 809 40.99 10.67 -11.04
CA GLU A 809 41.61 9.86 -9.99
C GLU A 809 41.24 10.33 -8.58
N GLU A 810 41.07 11.64 -8.40
CA GLU A 810 40.72 12.28 -7.13
C GLU A 810 39.35 11.86 -6.57
N PHE A 811 38.47 11.30 -7.41
CA PHE A 811 37.15 10.81 -6.96
C PHE A 811 37.13 9.30 -6.69
N ILE A 812 38.21 8.57 -6.98
CA ILE A 812 38.28 7.12 -6.80
C ILE A 812 38.87 6.83 -5.41
N THR A 813 37.99 6.57 -4.44
CA THR A 813 38.35 6.32 -3.03
C THR A 813 37.48 5.20 -2.46
N GLU A 814 37.92 4.62 -1.35
CA GLU A 814 37.15 3.59 -0.63
C GLU A 814 35.72 4.06 -0.31
N ASP A 815 34.81 3.09 -0.26
CA ASP A 815 33.42 3.32 0.11
C ASP A 815 33.33 3.87 1.55
N PHE A 816 32.23 4.53 1.87
CA PHE A 816 32.05 5.13 3.20
C PHE A 816 30.63 5.00 3.69
N ASP A 817 30.49 5.04 5.02
CA ASP A 817 29.18 5.03 5.64
C ASP A 817 28.56 6.43 5.63
N ILE A 818 27.52 6.57 4.80
CA ILE A 818 26.72 7.78 4.69
C ILE A 818 25.89 8.07 5.95
N ALA A 819 25.74 7.10 6.86
CA ALA A 819 24.99 7.25 8.11
C ALA A 819 25.86 7.84 9.22
N SER A 820 27.15 7.49 9.32
CA SER A 820 28.08 7.97 10.36
C SER A 820 28.16 9.51 10.41
N PRO A 821 27.82 10.14 11.56
CA PRO A 821 27.69 11.60 11.68
C PRO A 821 29.02 12.34 11.52
N THR A 822 30.17 11.69 11.71
CA THR A 822 31.48 12.33 11.59
C THR A 822 32.13 12.11 10.24
N VAL A 823 31.74 11.07 9.49
CA VAL A 823 32.25 10.80 8.14
C VAL A 823 31.74 11.87 7.15
N PRO A 824 32.64 12.66 6.52
CA PRO A 824 32.25 13.67 5.56
C PRO A 824 31.56 13.07 4.35
N TRP A 825 30.40 13.63 3.99
CA TRP A 825 29.80 13.36 2.69
C TRP A 825 30.65 14.01 1.60
N ARG A 826 31.06 13.20 0.62
CA ARG A 826 32.07 13.57 -0.37
C ARG A 826 31.72 13.00 -1.75
N ARG A 827 32.33 13.57 -2.79
CA ARG A 827 32.27 12.99 -4.14
C ARG A 827 33.15 11.74 -4.16
N GLN A 828 32.58 10.63 -4.59
CA GLN A 828 33.28 9.35 -4.56
C GLN A 828 32.70 8.39 -5.59
N PHE A 829 33.59 7.66 -6.24
CA PHE A 829 33.28 6.47 -7.03
C PHE A 829 33.95 5.26 -6.39
N ARG A 830 33.15 4.23 -6.16
CA ARG A 830 33.65 2.88 -5.88
C ARG A 830 33.94 2.21 -7.21
N VAL A 831 35.18 1.79 -7.39
CA VAL A 831 35.71 1.27 -8.65
C VAL A 831 36.41 -0.06 -8.38
N ASP A 832 36.11 -1.05 -9.20
CA ASP A 832 36.82 -2.33 -9.25
C ASP A 832 37.10 -2.65 -10.73
N PRO A 833 38.38 -2.63 -11.16
CA PRO A 833 38.74 -2.81 -12.56
C PRO A 833 38.45 -4.22 -13.08
N ASN A 834 38.22 -5.19 -12.21
CA ASN A 834 37.86 -6.56 -12.59
C ASN A 834 36.36 -6.73 -12.81
N ILE A 835 35.55 -5.74 -12.45
CA ILE A 835 34.09 -5.79 -12.59
C ILE A 835 33.66 -4.93 -13.77
N ARG A 836 33.07 -5.57 -14.78
CA ARG A 836 32.31 -4.93 -15.86
C ARG A 836 30.86 -5.39 -15.76
N LYS A 837 29.97 -4.46 -15.41
CA LYS A 837 28.53 -4.73 -15.31
C LYS A 837 27.72 -3.46 -15.48
N MET A 838 26.49 -3.64 -15.92
CA MET A 838 25.41 -2.66 -15.81
C MET A 838 24.43 -3.18 -14.76
N GLU A 839 23.97 -2.32 -13.85
CA GLU A 839 23.16 -2.75 -12.72
C GLU A 839 21.83 -1.99 -12.66
N PHE A 840 20.72 -2.72 -12.81
CA PHE A 840 19.40 -2.24 -12.46
C PHE A 840 19.31 -2.17 -10.94
N ARG A 841 19.42 -0.97 -10.39
CA ARG A 841 19.56 -0.77 -8.95
C ARG A 841 18.23 -0.49 -8.28
N MET A 842 18.07 -1.10 -7.10
CA MET A 842 16.92 -0.93 -6.23
C MET A 842 15.57 -1.25 -6.90
N PHE A 843 15.56 -2.25 -7.76
CA PHE A 843 14.33 -2.93 -8.16
C PHE A 843 13.74 -3.64 -6.94
N ASN A 844 12.43 -3.85 -6.95
CA ASN A 844 11.72 -4.66 -5.99
C ASN A 844 12.34 -6.06 -6.01
N ALA A 845 12.69 -6.58 -4.83
CA ALA A 845 13.04 -7.98 -4.72
C ALA A 845 11.82 -8.80 -5.20
N PRO A 846 11.98 -9.64 -6.22
CA PRO A 846 10.86 -10.43 -6.72
C PRO A 846 10.35 -11.35 -5.59
N ARG A 847 9.03 -11.49 -5.46
CA ARG A 847 8.45 -12.27 -4.35
C ARG A 847 8.30 -13.75 -4.62
N ASP A 848 8.30 -14.11 -5.89
CA ASP A 848 8.21 -15.49 -6.35
C ASP A 848 8.94 -15.66 -7.68
N THR A 849 8.94 -16.89 -8.17
CA THR A 849 9.58 -17.27 -9.44
C THR A 849 9.01 -16.51 -10.64
N MET A 850 7.70 -16.23 -10.65
CA MET A 850 7.04 -15.51 -11.74
C MET A 850 7.52 -14.06 -11.80
N GLU A 851 7.53 -13.35 -10.67
CA GLU A 851 8.00 -11.95 -10.64
C GLU A 851 9.45 -11.83 -11.08
N SER A 852 10.31 -12.77 -10.64
CA SER A 852 11.69 -12.83 -11.09
C SER A 852 11.77 -13.07 -12.59
N GLY A 853 10.96 -13.99 -13.12
CA GLY A 853 10.87 -14.27 -14.54
C GLY A 853 10.41 -13.08 -15.39
N LEU A 854 9.42 -12.31 -14.93
CA LEU A 854 8.98 -11.10 -15.62
C LEU A 854 10.08 -10.03 -15.68
N GLN A 855 10.83 -9.84 -14.59
CA GLN A 855 11.97 -8.92 -14.58
C GLN A 855 13.08 -9.37 -15.53
N ILE A 856 13.44 -10.67 -15.52
CA ILE A 856 14.42 -11.26 -16.44
C ILE A 856 13.97 -11.07 -17.89
N LYS A 857 12.73 -11.45 -18.22
CA LYS A 857 12.16 -11.37 -19.57
C LYS A 857 12.15 -9.92 -20.09
N LEU A 858 11.82 -8.94 -19.25
CA LEU A 858 11.90 -7.52 -19.60
C LEU A 858 13.35 -7.10 -19.94
N VAL A 859 14.33 -7.48 -19.12
CA VAL A 859 15.74 -7.17 -19.38
C VAL A 859 16.22 -7.83 -20.67
N ARG A 860 15.86 -9.10 -20.90
CA ARG A 860 16.14 -9.84 -22.14
C ARG A 860 15.53 -9.17 -23.37
N ALA A 861 14.29 -8.69 -23.28
CA ALA A 861 13.63 -7.99 -24.37
C ALA A 861 14.33 -6.67 -24.73
N MET A 862 14.72 -5.88 -23.71
CA MET A 862 15.53 -4.67 -23.92
C MET A 862 16.89 -4.99 -24.55
N LEU A 863 17.57 -6.04 -24.08
CA LEU A 863 18.82 -6.52 -24.68
C LEU A 863 18.63 -6.92 -26.14
N SER A 864 17.55 -7.63 -26.46
CA SER A 864 17.29 -8.09 -27.83
C SER A 864 17.03 -6.91 -28.76
N LYS A 865 16.21 -5.95 -28.34
CA LYS A 865 15.95 -4.75 -29.14
C LYS A 865 17.23 -3.93 -29.35
N ALA A 866 18.10 -3.84 -28.34
CA ALA A 866 19.35 -3.10 -28.44
C ALA A 866 20.38 -3.78 -29.35
N LEU A 867 20.58 -5.09 -29.19
CA LEU A 867 21.62 -5.87 -29.86
C LEU A 867 21.22 -6.39 -31.25
N ASN A 868 19.93 -6.64 -31.46
CA ASN A 868 19.45 -7.38 -32.63
C ASN A 868 18.56 -6.57 -33.58
N GLU A 869 18.23 -5.31 -33.26
CA GLU A 869 17.38 -4.48 -34.11
C GLU A 869 18.04 -3.14 -34.42
N THR A 870 17.82 -2.65 -35.65
CA THR A 870 18.34 -1.36 -36.14
C THR A 870 17.22 -0.33 -36.36
N GLY A 871 16.00 -0.61 -35.88
CA GLY A 871 14.88 0.33 -35.97
C GLY A 871 15.20 1.67 -35.30
N GLU A 872 14.54 2.72 -35.79
CA GLU A 872 14.60 4.05 -35.19
C GLU A 872 14.08 4.00 -33.74
N LEU A 873 14.77 4.73 -32.85
CA LEU A 873 14.37 4.93 -31.47
C LEU A 873 13.73 6.31 -31.34
N SER A 874 12.78 6.45 -30.41
CA SER A 874 12.11 7.74 -30.17
C SER A 874 13.09 8.77 -29.61
N GLY A 875 13.91 8.35 -28.65
CA GLY A 875 14.71 9.22 -27.79
C GLY A 875 13.88 10.12 -26.87
N GLU A 876 12.57 9.93 -26.77
CA GLU A 876 11.72 10.65 -25.82
C GLU A 876 11.86 10.03 -24.42
N VAL A 877 12.47 10.75 -23.49
CA VAL A 877 12.66 10.28 -22.11
C VAL A 877 11.33 10.31 -21.36
N GLN A 878 10.89 9.15 -20.86
CA GLN A 878 9.67 9.06 -20.07
C GLN A 878 9.87 9.65 -18.67
N ASN A 879 9.04 10.65 -18.34
CA ASN A 879 9.12 11.42 -17.09
C ASN A 879 7.76 11.48 -16.38
N VAL A 880 7.27 10.34 -15.91
CA VAL A 880 5.98 10.22 -15.22
C VAL A 880 6.22 9.67 -13.83
N SER A 881 5.86 10.42 -12.79
CA SER A 881 6.02 9.95 -11.41
C SER A 881 4.94 8.93 -11.04
N HIS A 882 5.22 8.12 -10.01
CA HIS A 882 4.23 7.21 -9.42
C HIS A 882 2.92 7.94 -9.05
N LEU A 883 3.02 9.12 -8.43
CA LEU A 883 1.85 9.91 -8.03
C LEU A 883 1.06 10.39 -9.24
N LYS A 884 1.73 10.76 -10.34
CA LYS A 884 1.04 11.14 -11.57
C LYS A 884 0.33 9.95 -12.22
N TYR A 885 0.93 8.76 -12.19
CA TYR A 885 0.23 7.54 -12.63
C TYR A 885 -0.98 7.21 -11.74
N LEU A 886 -0.89 7.45 -10.43
CA LEU A 886 -2.04 7.27 -9.53
C LEU A 886 -3.18 8.26 -9.84
N GLU A 887 -2.84 9.50 -10.22
CA GLU A 887 -3.82 10.50 -10.66
C GLU A 887 -4.42 10.17 -12.04
N GLU A 888 -3.65 9.52 -12.92
CA GLU A 888 -4.04 9.14 -14.28
C GLU A 888 -3.79 7.62 -14.56
N PRO A 889 -4.54 6.68 -13.93
CA PRO A 889 -4.25 5.23 -14.05
C PRO A 889 -4.26 4.68 -15.48
N GLU A 890 -5.14 5.19 -16.35
CA GLU A 890 -5.21 4.81 -17.76
C GLU A 890 -3.91 5.11 -18.53
N LYS A 891 -3.18 6.15 -18.11
CA LYS A 891 -1.88 6.47 -18.70
C LYS A 891 -0.85 5.39 -18.39
N ALA A 892 -0.89 4.78 -17.21
CA ALA A 892 0.00 3.67 -16.86
C ALA A 892 -0.23 2.47 -17.77
N MET A 893 -1.49 2.13 -18.06
CA MET A 893 -1.85 1.03 -18.97
C MET A 893 -1.50 1.34 -20.42
N THR A 894 -1.66 2.59 -20.86
CA THR A 894 -1.25 3.02 -22.21
C THR A 894 0.27 2.96 -22.38
N ASP A 895 1.02 3.42 -21.38
CA ASP A 895 2.48 3.38 -21.40
C ASP A 895 2.99 1.93 -21.33
N LEU A 896 2.31 1.06 -20.57
CA LEU A 896 2.60 -0.38 -20.56
C LEU A 896 2.40 -1.02 -21.94
N GLN A 897 1.25 -0.77 -22.58
CA GLN A 897 0.97 -1.31 -23.92
C GLN A 897 2.05 -0.89 -24.91
N ARG A 898 2.44 0.39 -24.88
CA ARG A 898 3.51 0.92 -25.73
C ARG A 898 4.83 0.20 -25.50
N MET A 899 5.24 0.02 -24.24
CA MET A 899 6.48 -0.70 -23.89
C MET A 899 6.41 -2.15 -24.38
N CYS A 900 5.30 -2.85 -24.13
CA CYS A 900 5.14 -4.25 -24.52
C CYS A 900 5.16 -4.42 -26.05
N ASP A 901 4.45 -3.58 -26.80
CA ASP A 901 4.48 -3.59 -28.26
C ASP A 901 5.90 -3.29 -28.79
N ASP A 902 6.55 -2.30 -28.21
CA ASP A 902 7.89 -1.87 -28.60
C ASP A 902 8.96 -2.92 -28.33
N LEU A 903 8.83 -3.69 -27.25
CA LEU A 903 9.77 -4.74 -26.80
C LEU A 903 9.38 -6.16 -27.24
N GLY A 904 8.15 -6.38 -27.72
CA GLY A 904 7.66 -7.71 -28.13
C GLY A 904 7.28 -8.58 -26.94
N LEU A 905 6.74 -7.97 -25.88
CA LEU A 905 6.27 -8.63 -24.67
C LEU A 905 4.75 -8.76 -24.70
N ASP A 906 4.19 -9.74 -23.99
CA ASP A 906 2.74 -9.83 -23.79
C ASP A 906 2.31 -8.85 -22.68
N VAL A 907 1.47 -7.88 -23.04
CA VAL A 907 0.91 -6.90 -22.11
C VAL A 907 0.18 -7.56 -20.93
N ASN A 908 -0.46 -8.72 -21.14
CA ASN A 908 -1.25 -9.39 -20.11
C ASN A 908 -0.40 -9.99 -19.00
N GLU A 909 0.85 -10.35 -19.28
CA GLU A 909 1.81 -10.84 -18.27
C GLU A 909 2.20 -9.72 -17.28
N PHE A 910 2.27 -8.47 -17.74
CA PHE A 910 2.78 -7.33 -16.96
C PHE A 910 1.68 -6.44 -16.36
N ARG A 911 0.42 -6.54 -16.85
CA ARG A 911 -0.73 -5.78 -16.33
C ARG A 911 -0.91 -5.88 -14.81
N PRO A 912 -0.84 -7.07 -14.18
CA PRO A 912 -0.95 -7.19 -12.73
C PRO A 912 0.12 -6.39 -11.97
N GLN A 913 1.35 -6.31 -12.49
CA GLN A 913 2.45 -5.57 -11.86
C GLN A 913 2.24 -4.05 -11.91
N VAL A 914 1.70 -3.52 -13.01
CA VAL A 914 1.31 -2.10 -13.09
C VAL A 914 0.15 -1.79 -12.13
N ALA A 915 -0.85 -2.65 -12.09
CA ALA A 915 -2.02 -2.49 -11.21
C ALA A 915 -1.61 -2.50 -9.73
N GLU A 916 -0.70 -3.39 -9.33
CA GLU A 916 -0.16 -3.39 -7.98
C GLU A 916 0.72 -2.18 -7.69
N GLY A 917 1.55 -1.74 -8.65
CA GLY A 917 2.33 -0.51 -8.55
C GLY A 917 1.47 0.72 -8.23
N LEU A 918 0.29 0.82 -8.85
CA LEU A 918 -0.71 1.85 -8.54
C LEU A 918 -1.28 1.68 -7.12
N ALA A 919 -1.68 0.46 -6.74
CA ALA A 919 -2.26 0.17 -5.44
C ALA A 919 -1.28 0.45 -4.28
N GLU A 920 -0.01 0.04 -4.41
CA GLU A 920 1.02 0.32 -3.42
C GLU A 920 1.40 1.81 -3.39
N THR A 921 1.35 2.51 -4.52
CA THR A 921 1.51 3.98 -4.56
C THR A 921 0.40 4.68 -3.79
N ASP A 922 -0.87 4.29 -3.99
CA ASP A 922 -2.02 4.84 -3.26
C ASP A 922 -1.88 4.61 -1.75
N LYS A 923 -1.55 3.37 -1.36
CA LYS A 923 -1.32 2.99 0.03
C LYS A 923 -0.17 3.78 0.67
N ALA A 924 0.96 3.88 -0.01
CA ALA A 924 2.12 4.60 0.50
C ALA A 924 1.83 6.10 0.63
N SER A 925 1.20 6.73 -0.36
CA SER A 925 0.93 8.18 -0.37
C SER A 925 0.05 8.66 0.80
N LYS A 926 -0.79 7.77 1.35
CA LYS A 926 -1.66 8.03 2.51
C LYS A 926 -0.96 7.89 3.86
N SER A 927 0.28 7.38 3.89
CA SER A 927 1.05 7.19 5.11
C SER A 927 1.58 8.51 5.66
N ILE A 928 1.58 8.67 6.98
CA ILE A 928 2.20 9.82 7.66
C ILE A 928 3.73 9.88 7.49
N PHE A 929 4.35 8.76 7.09
CA PHE A 929 5.79 8.69 6.83
C PHE A 929 6.15 8.95 5.36
N PHE A 930 5.15 9.10 4.50
CA PHE A 930 5.36 9.42 3.09
C PHE A 930 5.84 10.87 2.92
N GLN A 931 6.74 11.09 1.98
CA GLN A 931 7.35 12.39 1.71
C GLN A 931 7.83 12.38 0.26
N THR A 932 7.23 13.14 -0.64
CA THR A 932 7.50 13.10 -2.09
C THR A 932 8.99 13.09 -2.45
N PHE A 933 9.34 12.57 -3.63
CA PHE A 933 10.70 12.61 -4.15
C PHE A 933 11.29 14.03 -4.07
N GLU A 934 10.52 15.02 -4.51
CA GLU A 934 10.87 16.42 -4.55
C GLU A 934 11.18 16.92 -3.13
N GLU A 935 10.28 16.67 -2.17
CA GLU A 935 10.49 17.04 -0.77
C GLU A 935 11.74 16.39 -0.17
N LYS A 936 12.05 15.12 -0.52
CA LYS A 936 13.27 14.45 -0.03
C LYS A 936 14.53 15.02 -0.68
N MET A 937 14.49 15.41 -1.95
CA MET A 937 15.65 15.94 -2.65
C MET A 937 16.03 17.37 -2.25
N VAL A 938 15.14 18.14 -1.61
CA VAL A 938 15.44 19.51 -1.10
C VAL A 938 16.69 19.54 -0.20
N ILE A 939 16.89 18.51 0.63
CA ILE A 939 18.04 18.42 1.56
C ILE A 939 19.28 17.76 0.93
N HIS A 940 19.21 17.36 -0.33
CA HIS A 940 20.28 16.73 -1.10
C HIS A 940 20.57 17.54 -2.37
N PRO A 941 21.18 18.74 -2.24
CA PRO A 941 21.51 19.56 -3.39
C PRO A 941 22.59 18.90 -4.26
N PHE A 942 22.67 19.30 -5.53
CA PHE A 942 23.71 18.84 -6.44
C PHE A 942 25.09 19.38 -6.05
N GLN A 943 26.07 18.48 -5.99
CA GLN A 943 27.48 18.79 -5.82
C GLN A 943 28.07 19.31 -7.13
N ARG A 944 28.93 20.33 -7.04
CA ARG A 944 29.65 20.89 -8.19
C ARG A 944 31.07 20.33 -8.29
N GLY A 945 31.78 20.64 -9.39
CA GLY A 945 33.22 20.36 -9.51
C GLY A 945 33.56 18.88 -9.62
N TRP A 946 32.82 18.13 -10.43
CA TRP A 946 33.11 16.73 -10.76
C TRP A 946 34.20 16.55 -11.84
N GLY A 947 34.91 17.62 -12.21
CA GLY A 947 35.93 17.59 -13.26
C GLY A 947 35.41 17.15 -14.63
N ASP A 948 36.31 17.09 -15.61
CA ASP A 948 36.02 16.53 -16.94
C ASP A 948 36.51 15.08 -17.01
N ALA A 949 36.02 14.31 -17.98
CA ALA A 949 36.47 12.95 -18.18
C ALA A 949 37.98 12.93 -18.49
N VAL A 950 38.73 12.02 -17.87
CA VAL A 950 40.14 11.82 -18.20
C VAL A 950 40.30 10.92 -19.43
N SER A 951 41.52 10.84 -19.96
CA SER A 951 41.84 9.85 -21.00
C SER A 951 41.65 8.43 -20.44
N PRO A 952 41.07 7.48 -21.20
CA PRO A 952 40.87 6.11 -20.74
C PRO A 952 42.17 5.48 -20.28
N ARG A 953 42.13 4.85 -19.10
CA ARG A 953 43.27 4.11 -18.55
C ARG A 953 43.33 2.71 -19.18
N SER A 954 44.55 2.24 -19.48
CA SER A 954 44.78 0.84 -19.89
C SER A 954 44.52 -0.11 -18.71
N SER A 955 44.34 -1.40 -18.99
CA SER A 955 44.21 -2.45 -17.96
C SER A 955 45.38 -2.45 -16.97
N GLU A 956 46.61 -2.21 -17.43
CA GLU A 956 47.81 -2.12 -16.60
C GLU A 956 47.83 -0.89 -15.67
N ASN A 957 47.10 0.17 -16.04
CA ASN A 957 47.01 1.42 -15.26
C ASN A 957 45.62 1.60 -14.64
N ALA A 958 44.82 0.53 -14.58
CA ALA A 958 43.49 0.59 -14.02
C ALA A 958 43.56 0.85 -12.51
N LEU A 959 42.65 1.66 -12.00
CA LEU A 959 42.62 2.03 -10.58
C LEU A 959 41.57 1.20 -9.86
N SER A 960 41.93 0.66 -8.70
CA SER A 960 40.95 0.15 -7.73
C SER A 960 40.63 1.24 -6.72
N SER A 961 39.42 1.23 -6.16
CA SER A 961 39.08 2.06 -5.00
C SER A 961 39.60 1.50 -3.67
N GLU A 962 39.85 0.19 -3.61
CA GLU A 962 40.34 -0.51 -2.43
C GLU A 962 41.72 0.03 -1.99
N GLY A 963 41.88 0.28 -0.69
CA GLY A 963 43.09 0.83 -0.07
C GLY A 963 43.30 2.33 -0.30
N ARG A 964 42.39 3.03 -0.98
CA ARG A 964 42.53 4.47 -1.31
C ARG A 964 41.74 5.34 -0.35
N GLU A 965 42.42 5.80 0.69
CA GLU A 965 41.87 6.74 1.64
C GLU A 965 41.52 8.08 0.97
N TRP A 966 40.38 8.65 1.37
CA TRP A 966 40.02 9.99 0.93
C TRP A 966 40.83 11.05 1.68
N THR A 967 41.38 12.00 0.93
CA THR A 967 42.02 13.20 1.46
C THR A 967 41.34 14.44 0.89
N PRO A 968 41.02 15.47 1.71
CA PRO A 968 40.40 16.69 1.22
C PRO A 968 41.28 17.37 0.15
N GLY A 969 40.72 17.58 -1.04
CA GLY A 969 41.39 18.29 -2.13
C GLY A 969 40.75 19.64 -2.48
N PRO A 970 41.35 20.43 -3.40
CA PRO A 970 40.80 21.72 -3.84
C PRO A 970 39.37 21.64 -4.39
N ALA A 971 39.03 20.51 -5.02
CA ALA A 971 37.67 20.29 -5.49
C ALA A 971 36.67 20.22 -4.32
N ASP A 972 37.07 19.71 -3.14
CA ASP A 972 36.19 19.46 -1.99
C ASP A 972 35.82 20.76 -1.25
N GLU A 973 36.63 21.82 -1.39
CA GLU A 973 36.31 23.17 -0.90
C GLU A 973 34.98 23.70 -1.45
N LEU A 974 34.54 23.19 -2.60
CA LEU A 974 33.27 23.55 -3.24
C LEU A 974 32.04 22.85 -2.63
N ASN A 975 32.21 21.81 -1.80
CA ASN A 975 31.11 20.95 -1.34
C ASN A 975 31.19 20.47 0.12
N THR A 976 32.13 20.93 0.96
CA THR A 976 32.16 20.51 2.38
C THR A 976 31.20 21.34 3.25
N MET A 977 29.93 20.94 3.33
CA MET A 977 29.11 21.32 4.50
C MET A 977 29.66 20.59 5.72
N THR A 978 29.85 21.31 6.84
CA THR A 978 30.27 20.67 8.07
C THR A 978 29.14 19.75 8.55
N ASN A 979 29.45 18.50 8.90
CA ASN A 979 28.50 17.54 9.46
C ASN A 979 27.99 17.95 10.87
N GLU A 980 28.22 19.19 11.30
CA GLU A 980 27.93 19.70 12.63
C GLU A 980 26.47 19.46 13.03
N HIS A 981 25.51 19.63 12.12
CA HIS A 981 24.11 19.34 12.40
C HIS A 981 23.81 17.85 12.67
N ARG A 982 24.57 16.92 12.05
CA ARG A 982 24.46 15.46 12.24
C ARG A 982 25.10 15.06 13.56
N VAL A 983 26.26 15.64 13.87
CA VAL A 983 26.92 15.50 15.18
C VAL A 983 26.02 16.04 16.31
N GLN A 984 25.42 17.22 16.13
CA GLN A 984 24.46 17.79 17.07
C GLN A 984 23.21 16.92 17.23
N ALA A 985 22.69 16.35 16.14
CA ALA A 985 21.58 15.41 16.18
C ALA A 985 21.95 14.11 16.94
N ALA A 986 23.15 13.56 16.72
CA ALA A 986 23.65 12.41 17.46
C ALA A 986 23.77 12.71 18.97
N ARG A 987 24.31 13.87 19.33
CA ARG A 987 24.40 14.34 20.72
C ARG A 987 23.02 14.51 21.36
N GLU A 988 22.07 15.10 20.66
CA GLU A 988 20.70 15.24 21.15
C GLU A 988 20.03 13.88 21.34
N ALA A 989 20.22 12.94 20.41
CA ALA A 989 19.72 11.58 20.54
C ALA A 989 20.30 10.87 21.77
N MET A 990 21.58 11.06 22.07
CA MET A 990 22.21 10.52 23.29
C MET A 990 21.57 11.09 24.56
N ARG A 991 21.27 12.40 24.60
CA ARG A 991 20.56 13.00 25.74
C ARG A 991 19.18 12.38 25.93
N GLN A 992 18.43 12.18 24.84
CA GLN A 992 17.12 11.54 24.90
C GLN A 992 17.22 10.08 25.36
N ARG A 993 18.21 9.31 24.89
CA ARG A 993 18.47 7.93 25.34
C ARG A 993 18.76 7.84 26.83
N GLN A 994 19.62 8.71 27.35
CA GLN A 994 19.96 8.75 28.78
C GLN A 994 18.76 9.09 29.67
N SER A 995 17.72 9.72 29.12
CA SER A 995 16.49 10.05 29.84
C SER A 995 15.43 8.94 29.83
N ILE A 996 15.69 7.84 29.12
CA ILE A 996 14.77 6.70 29.01
C ILE A 996 15.14 5.62 30.01
N THR A 997 14.15 5.18 30.79
CA THR A 997 14.28 3.96 31.58
C THR A 997 14.31 2.75 30.63
N PRO A 998 15.31 1.87 30.72
CA PRO A 998 15.39 0.69 29.85
C PRO A 998 14.12 -0.16 29.91
N ALA A 999 13.65 -0.63 28.75
CA ALA A 999 12.39 -1.40 28.66
C ALA A 999 12.34 -2.61 29.62
N ARG A 1000 13.49 -3.26 29.90
CA ARG A 1000 13.60 -4.40 30.82
C ARG A 1000 13.27 -4.06 32.29
N GLU A 1001 13.20 -2.79 32.64
CA GLU A 1001 12.99 -2.29 34.00
C GLU A 1001 11.58 -1.71 34.20
N ILE A 1002 10.76 -1.66 33.15
CA ILE A 1002 9.40 -1.09 33.19
C ILE A 1002 8.37 -2.23 33.12
N PRO A 1003 7.56 -2.43 34.18
CA PRO A 1003 6.44 -3.38 34.12
C PRO A 1003 5.47 -3.03 32.99
N GLY A 1004 5.09 -4.04 32.19
CA GLY A 1004 4.14 -3.88 31.08
C GLY A 1004 4.75 -3.41 29.76
N GLU A 1005 6.07 -3.28 29.65
CA GLU A 1005 6.73 -3.18 28.34
C GLU A 1005 7.07 -4.57 27.79
N PHE A 1006 6.85 -4.76 26.49
CA PHE A 1006 7.23 -5.98 25.81
C PHE A 1006 8.75 -5.98 25.62
N VAL A 1007 9.43 -6.97 26.20
CA VAL A 1007 10.86 -7.19 26.01
C VAL A 1007 11.07 -8.65 25.70
N ARG A 1008 11.83 -8.91 24.62
CA ARG A 1008 12.23 -10.27 24.31
C ARG A 1008 13.39 -10.70 25.21
N THR A 1009 13.25 -11.82 25.91
CA THR A 1009 14.24 -12.23 26.92
C THR A 1009 15.05 -13.47 26.55
N GLU A 1010 14.55 -14.28 25.62
CA GLU A 1010 15.17 -15.53 25.23
C GLU A 1010 15.88 -15.44 23.88
N ASN A 1011 17.09 -16.00 23.84
CA ASN A 1011 17.81 -16.29 22.61
C ASN A 1011 17.48 -17.73 22.17
N CYS A 1012 17.08 -17.89 20.90
CA CYS A 1012 16.65 -19.13 20.28
C CYS A 1012 17.68 -19.70 19.29
N ALA A 1013 18.91 -19.17 19.24
CA ALA A 1013 19.92 -19.58 18.24
C ALA A 1013 20.16 -21.09 18.23
N ASP A 1014 20.35 -21.72 19.39
CA ASP A 1014 20.57 -23.17 19.48
C ASP A 1014 19.37 -23.97 18.95
N LEU A 1015 18.16 -23.59 19.36
CA LEU A 1015 16.92 -24.22 18.89
C LEU A 1015 16.74 -24.08 17.37
N LEU A 1016 17.10 -22.92 16.81
CA LEU A 1016 17.05 -22.70 15.37
C LEU A 1016 18.11 -23.53 14.63
N GLY A 1017 19.24 -23.83 15.28
CA GLY A 1017 20.30 -24.66 14.72
C GLY A 1017 19.92 -26.14 14.61
N ASP A 1018 19.14 -26.66 15.56
CA ASP A 1018 18.73 -28.07 15.63
C ASP A 1018 17.56 -28.45 14.68
N ILE A 1019 17.00 -27.48 13.94
CA ILE A 1019 15.77 -27.65 13.12
C ILE A 1019 16.05 -28.20 11.70
N LEU A 1020 17.32 -28.31 11.31
CA LEU A 1020 17.79 -28.96 10.08
C LEU A 1020 18.20 -30.40 10.37
#